data_AF-A0A8S4BHE9-F1
#
_entry.id   AF-A0A8S4BHE9-F1
#
_cell.length_a   1.000
_cell.length_b   1.000
_cell.length_c   1.000
_cell.angle_alpha   90.00
_cell.angle_beta   90.00
_cell.angle_gamma   90.00
#
_symmetry.space_group_name_H-M   'P 1'
#
loop_
_entity.id
_entity.type
_entity.pdbx_description
1 polymer ?
#
loop_
_entity_poly.entity_id
_entity_poly.type
_entity_poly.pdbx_seq_one_letter_code
_entity_poly.pdbx_strand_id
1 'polypeptide(L)'
;MAHNSTATLSVIKDYLINKLQRESQQIEDDERKISQYREETAHLRSEIQELKSRSGFGGEASPSERQLLTVYDLENKFVAYSCGFEDVMDVVAEWGSFYVLTRDGKMAALQERDTQTKLEMLFKKNLFVMAINLAKSQHLDSDGLSEIFRHYGDHLYLKGDHDGAIQQYIRTIGKLEPSYVIRKFLDAQRIHNLTAYLQALHRQSLANADHTTLLLNCYTKLKDSSKLEEFIKSSETEVHFDVEIAIKVLRQAGYHRHAVFLAERHQHHEWYLKIQLEDLKNYQEGLRYIGRLPFEQAESNMKRYGKTLMHHVPEGTTLLLKGLCTDYQPSGEASDRGRGHKANSEEFIPIFANNPRELKAFLEHMIEVEPRSPQGVYDTLLELRLQDWAHEQDPERKKILQGDAVSLLRSDNTVFDKALVLCQMHNFKEGVLYLYEKGKLYQQIVHYHMQNEEYEKVVEACKRYGDHEGCLWEQALGYFARKEEDCKAYISEVLLHIDQRNLMPPLLEEEEKKAKPQKKSKISEDITVELVINDVIDPTADELDASKKKLQDLTDRDLAKQEREKTLNSLEAFIFETQDKLHQEEYQQVVTEEEREQISARLSEASDWMDEDGYAASTRQLRERLAQLRGLCRDMFFRVDERRNVFGSLNLTTVRLSGVGSSFQKHSDAESKGIKAHFNMDESGVLLLDRVESVFETVVEEKEEESTLTKLGNTISTLFGGGSSEPAPNATEPAQQT
;
A
#
# COMPACT_ATOMS: atom_id res chain seq x y z
N MET A 1 -1.88 5.54 -54.71
CA MET A 1 -3.11 4.75 -54.55
C MET A 1 -3.54 4.82 -53.09
N ALA A 2 -4.68 5.42 -52.81
CA ALA A 2 -5.58 5.08 -51.71
C ALA A 2 -6.89 5.82 -51.97
N HIS A 3 -7.83 5.10 -52.60
CA HIS A 3 -9.22 5.52 -52.70
C HIS A 3 -9.79 5.58 -51.28
N ASN A 4 -10.27 6.75 -50.85
CA ASN A 4 -11.22 6.82 -49.76
C ASN A 4 -12.40 7.71 -50.20
N SER A 5 -13.56 7.09 -50.28
CA SER A 5 -14.73 7.50 -51.05
C SER A 5 -15.85 8.06 -50.16
N THR A 6 -15.55 8.98 -49.24
CA THR A 6 -16.57 9.53 -48.31
C THR A 6 -16.36 11.01 -47.94
N ALA A 7 -15.77 11.82 -48.83
CA ALA A 7 -15.88 13.27 -48.73
C ALA A 7 -16.30 13.84 -50.09
N THR A 8 -17.58 14.23 -50.22
CA THR A 8 -18.08 14.92 -51.40
C THR A 8 -17.29 16.21 -51.60
N LEU A 9 -16.88 16.48 -52.84
CA LEU A 9 -16.08 17.64 -53.24
C LEU A 9 -16.73 18.99 -52.81
N SER A 10 -18.03 19.00 -52.49
CA SER A 10 -18.73 20.15 -51.91
C SER A 10 -18.26 20.50 -50.50
N VAL A 11 -17.94 19.51 -49.66
CA VAL A 11 -17.53 19.73 -48.26
C VAL A 11 -16.12 20.35 -48.18
N ILE A 12 -15.24 20.00 -49.12
CA ILE A 12 -13.88 20.54 -49.20
C ILE A 12 -13.88 21.93 -49.86
N LYS A 13 -14.81 22.19 -50.79
CA LYS A 13 -14.93 23.48 -51.48
C LYS A 13 -15.21 24.62 -50.50
N ASP A 14 -16.16 24.44 -49.58
CA ASP A 14 -16.50 25.48 -48.60
C ASP A 14 -15.36 25.71 -47.59
N TYR A 15 -14.64 24.65 -47.22
CA TYR A 15 -13.43 24.78 -46.39
C TYR A 15 -12.32 25.56 -47.10
N LEU A 16 -12.05 25.25 -48.37
CA LEU A 16 -11.04 25.95 -49.17
C LEU A 16 -11.42 27.42 -49.42
N ILE A 17 -12.70 27.71 -49.69
CA ILE A 17 -13.18 29.10 -49.86
C ILE A 17 -13.04 29.87 -48.54
N ASN A 18 -13.46 29.29 -47.41
CA ASN A 18 -13.32 29.94 -46.11
C ASN A 18 -11.84 30.14 -45.73
N LYS A 19 -10.96 29.20 -46.09
CA LYS A 19 -9.53 29.32 -45.86
C LYS A 19 -8.90 30.42 -46.72
N LEU A 20 -9.23 30.47 -48.01
CA LEU A 20 -8.78 31.53 -48.92
C LEU A 20 -9.32 32.91 -48.51
N GLN A 21 -10.55 32.99 -48.02
CA GLN A 21 -11.13 34.25 -47.51
C GLN A 21 -10.44 34.72 -46.24
N ARG A 22 -10.13 33.80 -45.30
CA ARG A 22 -9.33 34.15 -44.11
C ARG A 22 -7.93 34.61 -44.46
N GLU A 23 -7.25 33.90 -45.36
CA GLU A 23 -5.92 34.30 -45.83
C GLU A 23 -5.96 35.66 -46.54
N SER A 24 -6.98 35.92 -47.36
CA SER A 24 -7.16 37.24 -48.02
C SER A 24 -7.44 38.36 -47.00
N GLN A 25 -8.28 38.12 -46.00
CA GLN A 25 -8.56 39.09 -44.93
C GLN A 25 -7.31 39.42 -44.14
N GLN A 26 -6.47 38.40 -43.88
CA GLN A 26 -5.23 38.56 -43.15
C GLN A 26 -4.19 39.35 -43.96
N ILE A 27 -4.12 39.13 -45.27
CA ILE A 27 -3.29 39.95 -46.18
C ILE A 27 -3.74 41.41 -46.14
N GLU A 28 -5.06 41.67 -46.17
CA GLU A 28 -5.59 43.05 -46.14
C GLU A 28 -5.28 43.76 -44.82
N ASP A 29 -5.38 43.07 -43.68
CA ASP A 29 -5.02 43.60 -42.37
C ASP A 29 -3.51 43.88 -42.25
N ASP A 30 -2.67 43.01 -42.81
CA ASP A 30 -1.23 43.20 -42.85
C ASP A 30 -0.84 44.37 -43.78
N GLU A 31 -1.49 44.54 -44.92
CA GLU A 31 -1.32 45.70 -45.81
C GLU A 31 -1.71 47.02 -45.15
N ARG A 32 -2.79 47.03 -44.35
CA ARG A 32 -3.18 48.22 -43.55
C ARG A 32 -2.12 48.55 -42.51
N LYS A 33 -1.61 47.56 -41.77
CA LYS A 33 -0.53 47.79 -40.79
C LYS A 33 0.75 48.28 -41.44
N ILE A 34 1.12 47.74 -42.61
CA ILE A 34 2.28 48.21 -43.38
C ILE A 34 2.10 49.68 -43.79
N SER A 35 0.90 50.05 -44.23
CA SER A 35 0.58 51.44 -44.61
C SER A 35 0.66 52.38 -43.40
N GLN A 36 0.11 51.96 -42.25
CA GLN A 36 0.19 52.71 -41.00
C GLN A 36 1.65 52.90 -40.54
N TYR A 37 2.46 51.84 -40.54
CA TYR A 37 3.87 51.94 -40.18
C TYR A 37 4.66 52.81 -41.16
N ARG A 38 4.30 52.84 -42.45
CA ARG A 38 4.92 53.74 -43.44
C ARG A 38 4.59 55.20 -43.16
N GLU A 39 3.33 55.50 -42.80
CA GLU A 39 2.93 56.86 -42.41
C GLU A 39 3.62 57.30 -41.11
N GLU A 40 3.64 56.46 -40.08
CA GLU A 40 4.36 56.75 -38.83
C GLU A 40 5.85 56.96 -39.07
N THR A 41 6.48 56.14 -39.93
CA THR A 41 7.89 56.31 -40.28
C THR A 41 8.13 57.60 -41.06
N ALA A 42 7.20 58.01 -41.92
CA ALA A 42 7.29 59.29 -42.64
C ALA A 42 7.12 60.49 -41.69
N HIS A 43 6.19 60.39 -40.74
CA HIS A 43 5.97 61.40 -39.70
C HIS A 43 7.21 61.57 -38.82
N LEU A 44 7.76 60.47 -38.30
CA LEU A 44 8.99 60.47 -37.50
C LEU A 44 10.18 61.05 -38.29
N ARG A 45 10.29 60.77 -39.59
CA ARG A 45 11.33 61.36 -40.45
C ARG A 45 11.16 62.87 -40.62
N SER A 46 9.92 63.35 -40.77
CA SER A 46 9.63 64.78 -40.85
C SER A 46 9.96 65.49 -39.52
N GLU A 47 9.62 64.87 -38.39
CA GLU A 47 9.93 65.38 -37.06
C GLU A 47 11.45 65.41 -36.79
N ILE A 48 12.19 64.39 -37.23
CA ILE A 48 13.66 64.38 -37.20
C ILE A 48 14.23 65.51 -38.08
N GLN A 49 13.61 65.83 -39.21
CA GLN A 49 14.06 66.89 -40.11
C GLN A 49 13.78 68.28 -39.54
N GLU A 50 12.64 68.47 -38.87
CA GLU A 50 12.34 69.70 -38.11
C GLU A 50 13.30 69.87 -36.94
N LEU A 51 13.57 68.81 -36.17
CA LEU A 51 14.54 68.81 -35.07
C LEU A 51 15.95 69.17 -35.57
N LYS A 52 16.37 68.63 -36.72
CA LYS A 52 17.66 68.99 -37.36
C LYS A 52 17.72 70.46 -37.80
N SER A 53 16.61 71.02 -38.29
CA SER A 53 16.55 72.43 -38.69
C SER A 53 16.62 73.40 -37.50
N ARG A 54 16.15 72.95 -36.33
CA ARG A 54 16.10 73.73 -35.09
C ARG A 54 17.43 73.79 -34.33
N SER A 55 18.38 72.92 -34.66
CA SER A 55 19.68 72.81 -33.98
C SER A 55 20.84 73.52 -34.70
N GLY A 56 20.57 74.50 -35.57
CA GLY A 56 21.63 75.28 -36.21
C GLY A 56 22.11 76.45 -35.33
N PHE A 57 23.27 76.32 -34.68
CA PHE A 57 24.25 77.42 -34.51
C PHE A 57 25.63 76.91 -34.01
N GLY A 58 26.62 76.93 -34.92
CA GLY A 58 28.01 77.36 -34.67
C GLY A 58 29.06 76.35 -34.17
N GLY A 59 30.00 75.97 -35.05
CA GLY A 59 31.33 75.45 -34.68
C GLY A 59 31.87 74.36 -35.61
N GLU A 60 33.00 74.63 -36.26
CA GLU A 60 33.67 73.77 -37.25
C GLU A 60 34.02 72.36 -36.73
N ALA A 61 33.46 71.34 -37.39
CA ALA A 61 34.08 70.04 -37.63
C ALA A 61 33.30 69.34 -38.75
N SER A 62 34.00 68.75 -39.73
CA SER A 62 33.41 67.88 -40.74
C SER A 62 32.54 66.80 -40.09
N PRO A 63 31.36 66.44 -40.64
CA PRO A 63 30.60 65.32 -40.12
C PRO A 63 31.40 64.04 -40.37
N SER A 64 31.88 63.40 -39.32
CA SER A 64 32.47 62.07 -39.38
C SER A 64 31.43 61.13 -40.00
N GLU A 65 31.74 60.55 -41.17
CA GLU A 65 30.85 59.60 -41.82
C GLU A 65 30.77 58.34 -40.97
N ARG A 66 29.60 58.08 -40.40
CA ARG A 66 29.35 56.87 -39.60
C ARG A 66 29.15 55.70 -40.55
N GLN A 67 30.13 54.81 -40.60
CA GLN A 67 30.13 53.62 -41.45
C GLN A 67 29.60 52.42 -40.66
N LEU A 68 28.72 51.63 -41.26
CA LEU A 68 28.15 50.44 -40.63
C LEU A 68 28.95 49.20 -41.05
N LEU A 69 29.55 48.51 -40.07
CA LEU A 69 30.16 47.22 -40.29
C LEU A 69 29.16 46.11 -39.96
N THR A 70 28.89 45.23 -40.92
CA THR A 70 28.00 44.07 -40.75
C THR A 70 28.72 42.79 -41.14
N VAL A 71 28.70 41.81 -40.25
CA VAL A 71 29.28 40.47 -40.45
C VAL A 71 28.15 39.48 -40.67
N TYR A 72 28.21 38.72 -41.77
CA TYR A 72 27.21 37.72 -42.14
C TYR A 72 27.76 36.31 -41.95
N ASP A 73 26.98 35.46 -41.30
CA ASP A 73 27.19 34.01 -41.32
C ASP A 73 26.41 33.44 -42.52
N LEU A 74 27.14 33.01 -43.55
CA LEU A 74 26.57 32.50 -44.79
C LEU A 74 26.03 31.07 -44.65
N GLU A 75 26.57 30.29 -43.72
CA GLU A 75 26.19 28.89 -43.51
C GLU A 75 24.87 28.79 -42.74
N ASN A 76 24.76 29.57 -41.67
CA ASN A 76 23.56 29.63 -40.83
C ASN A 76 22.59 30.74 -41.26
N LYS A 77 22.92 31.51 -42.30
CA LYS A 77 22.10 32.55 -42.94
C LYS A 77 21.59 33.63 -41.99
N PHE A 78 22.44 34.14 -41.11
CA PHE A 78 22.08 35.22 -40.18
C PHE A 78 23.16 36.30 -40.05
N VAL A 79 22.78 37.46 -39.51
CA VAL A 79 23.70 38.57 -39.23
C VAL A 79 24.39 38.31 -37.89
N ALA A 80 25.68 37.99 -37.92
CA ALA A 80 26.46 37.66 -36.74
C ALA A 80 26.83 38.90 -35.91
N TYR A 81 27.10 40.03 -36.57
CA TYR A 81 27.46 41.28 -35.90
C TYR A 81 27.06 42.49 -36.75
N SER A 82 26.63 43.57 -36.11
CA SER A 82 26.35 44.85 -36.78
C SER A 82 26.63 46.00 -35.83
N CYS A 83 27.59 46.86 -36.16
CA CYS A 83 27.94 48.03 -35.35
C CYS A 83 28.39 49.20 -36.22
N GLY A 84 28.05 50.42 -35.80
CA GLY A 84 28.47 51.65 -36.47
C GLY A 84 29.78 52.17 -35.92
N PHE A 85 30.74 52.40 -36.81
CA PHE A 85 32.05 52.98 -36.52
C PHE A 85 32.16 54.37 -37.15
N GLU A 86 32.97 55.24 -36.56
CA GLU A 86 33.25 56.58 -37.08
C GLU A 86 34.65 56.59 -37.70
N ASP A 87 34.78 57.24 -38.87
CA ASP A 87 36.06 57.45 -39.57
C ASP A 87 36.91 56.18 -39.75
N VAL A 88 36.30 55.08 -40.22
CA VAL A 88 37.03 53.85 -40.54
C VAL A 88 37.96 54.09 -41.73
N MET A 89 39.23 53.75 -41.54
CA MET A 89 40.29 53.83 -42.54
C MET A 89 40.45 52.50 -43.28
N ASP A 90 40.43 51.38 -42.55
CA ASP A 90 40.58 50.05 -43.12
C ASP A 90 39.99 48.97 -42.20
N VAL A 91 39.64 47.81 -42.78
CA VAL A 91 39.18 46.62 -42.06
C VAL A 91 40.03 45.43 -42.49
N VAL A 92 40.84 44.91 -41.56
CA VAL A 92 41.80 43.84 -41.82
C VAL A 92 41.32 42.54 -41.19
N ALA A 93 41.31 41.46 -41.96
CA ALA A 93 40.94 40.13 -41.49
C ALA A 93 42.20 39.26 -41.38
N GLU A 94 42.85 39.26 -40.21
CA GLU A 94 44.09 38.54 -39.96
C GLU A 94 44.00 37.79 -38.62
N TRP A 95 44.77 36.71 -38.46
CA TRP A 95 44.84 35.91 -37.22
C TRP A 95 43.48 35.41 -36.67
N GLY A 96 42.49 35.23 -37.54
CA GLY A 96 41.15 34.78 -37.14
C GLY A 96 40.32 35.83 -36.41
N SER A 97 40.59 37.13 -36.62
CA SER A 97 39.79 38.23 -36.09
C SER A 97 39.67 39.38 -37.11
N PHE A 98 38.65 40.23 -36.95
CA PHE A 98 38.53 41.44 -37.77
C PHE A 98 39.07 42.65 -36.99
N TYR A 99 39.99 43.39 -37.57
CA TYR A 99 40.57 44.60 -37.00
C TYR A 99 40.05 45.82 -37.78
N VAL A 100 39.33 46.69 -37.09
CA VAL A 100 38.82 47.94 -37.65
C VAL A 100 39.76 49.07 -37.23
N LEU A 101 40.42 49.68 -38.20
CA LEU A 101 41.33 50.82 -38.00
C LEU A 101 40.57 52.11 -38.24
N THR A 102 40.53 52.99 -37.24
CA THR A 102 39.87 54.30 -37.33
C THR A 102 40.91 55.43 -37.48
N ARG A 103 40.51 56.55 -38.08
CA ARG A 103 41.38 57.69 -38.38
C ARG A 103 41.95 58.38 -37.13
N ASP A 104 41.31 58.20 -35.98
CA ASP A 104 41.77 58.66 -34.67
C ASP A 104 42.93 57.82 -34.09
N GLY A 105 43.41 56.82 -34.83
CA GLY A 105 44.52 55.95 -34.42
C GLY A 105 44.11 54.82 -33.47
N LYS A 106 42.80 54.61 -33.25
CA LYS A 106 42.30 53.45 -32.50
C LYS A 106 42.13 52.25 -33.42
N MET A 107 42.34 51.07 -32.86
CA MET A 107 42.10 49.80 -33.54
C MET A 107 41.14 48.97 -32.69
N ALA A 108 39.98 48.64 -33.25
CA ALA A 108 39.01 47.76 -32.60
C ALA A 108 39.20 46.34 -33.12
N ALA A 109 39.49 45.40 -32.23
CA ALA A 109 39.57 43.98 -32.55
C ALA A 109 38.21 43.30 -32.28
N LEU A 110 37.63 42.73 -33.33
CA LEU A 110 36.42 41.92 -33.27
C LEU A 110 36.82 40.45 -33.23
N GLN A 111 36.72 39.88 -32.02
CA GLN A 111 37.00 38.49 -31.79
C GLN A 111 35.69 37.68 -31.80
N GLU A 112 35.74 36.53 -32.46
CA GLU A 112 34.64 35.57 -32.45
C GLU A 112 34.43 35.02 -31.04
N ARG A 113 33.18 35.04 -30.57
CA ARG A 113 32.82 34.43 -29.28
C ARG A 113 32.84 32.90 -29.38
N ASP A 114 33.12 32.27 -28.25
CA ASP A 114 33.04 30.82 -28.13
C ASP A 114 31.61 30.31 -28.39
N THR A 115 31.53 29.05 -28.79
CA THR A 115 30.28 28.39 -29.16
C THR A 115 29.28 28.33 -28.02
N GLN A 116 29.73 28.13 -26.78
CA GLN A 116 28.85 28.05 -25.62
C GLN A 116 28.15 29.39 -25.38
N THR A 117 28.91 30.49 -25.39
CA THR A 117 28.35 31.85 -25.28
C THR A 117 27.38 32.16 -26.42
N LYS A 118 27.65 31.70 -27.65
CA LYS A 118 26.71 31.84 -28.78
C LYS A 118 25.41 31.09 -28.53
N LEU A 119 25.47 29.85 -28.07
CA LEU A 119 24.28 29.04 -27.76
C LEU A 119 23.46 29.67 -26.63
N GLU A 120 24.10 30.15 -25.55
CA GLU A 120 23.42 30.86 -24.46
C GLU A 120 22.70 32.13 -24.93
N MET A 121 23.32 32.91 -25.83
CA MET A 121 22.68 34.07 -26.43
C MET A 121 21.47 33.68 -27.29
N LEU A 122 21.55 32.56 -28.02
CA LEU A 122 20.44 32.05 -28.82
C LEU A 122 19.30 31.52 -27.94
N PHE A 123 19.61 30.86 -26.82
CA PHE A 123 18.63 30.42 -25.83
C PHE A 123 17.91 31.61 -25.20
N LYS A 124 18.63 32.67 -24.80
CA LYS A 124 18.03 33.91 -24.27
C LYS A 124 17.11 34.60 -25.28
N LYS A 125 17.39 34.46 -26.58
CA LYS A 125 16.57 34.99 -27.68
C LYS A 125 15.49 34.02 -28.18
N ASN A 126 15.37 32.83 -27.59
CA ASN A 126 14.45 31.76 -28.00
C ASN A 126 14.63 31.26 -29.45
N LEU A 127 15.83 31.40 -30.04
CA LEU A 127 16.13 31.02 -31.42
C LEU A 127 16.68 29.59 -31.53
N PHE A 128 15.90 28.61 -31.07
CA PHE A 128 16.33 27.21 -30.95
C PHE A 128 16.64 26.51 -32.27
N VAL A 129 15.92 26.81 -33.35
CA VAL A 129 16.19 26.24 -34.68
C VAL A 129 17.58 26.67 -35.18
N MET A 130 17.96 27.92 -34.91
CA MET A 130 19.28 28.44 -35.25
C MET A 130 20.37 27.85 -34.35
N ALA A 131 20.07 27.62 -33.07
CA ALA A 131 20.97 26.90 -32.16
C ALA A 131 21.23 25.46 -32.63
N ILE A 132 20.22 24.75 -33.13
CA ILE A 132 20.37 23.41 -33.70
C ILE A 132 21.24 23.44 -34.96
N ASN A 133 21.03 24.41 -35.85
CA ASN A 133 21.83 24.53 -37.07
C ASN A 133 23.30 24.91 -36.76
N LEU A 134 23.51 25.80 -35.79
CA LEU A 134 24.84 26.18 -35.30
C LEU A 134 25.56 24.97 -34.68
N ALA A 135 24.86 24.17 -33.88
CA ALA A 135 25.45 22.98 -33.28
C ALA A 135 25.78 21.89 -34.32
N LYS A 136 24.96 21.75 -35.37
CA LYS A 136 25.22 20.82 -36.46
C LYS A 136 26.38 21.25 -37.36
N SER A 137 26.48 22.54 -37.69
CA SER A 137 27.58 23.08 -38.51
C SER A 137 28.92 23.02 -37.79
N GLN A 138 28.92 23.21 -36.47
CA GLN A 138 30.13 23.13 -35.65
C GLN A 138 30.46 21.71 -35.14
N HIS A 139 29.76 20.68 -35.64
CA HIS A 139 29.96 19.28 -35.26
C HIS A 139 29.94 19.02 -33.75
N LEU A 140 29.05 19.67 -33.00
CA LEU A 140 28.89 19.39 -31.58
C LEU A 140 28.50 17.92 -31.36
N ASP A 141 29.05 17.34 -30.30
CA ASP A 141 28.74 15.99 -29.88
C ASP A 141 27.24 15.80 -29.62
N SER A 142 26.79 14.55 -29.70
CA SER A 142 25.40 14.16 -29.43
C SER A 142 24.88 14.65 -28.07
N ASP A 143 25.77 14.91 -27.12
CA ASP A 143 25.45 15.43 -25.78
C ASP A 143 25.06 16.91 -25.84
N GLY A 144 25.82 17.75 -26.55
CA GLY A 144 25.49 19.16 -26.74
C GLY A 144 24.20 19.37 -27.55
N LEU A 145 23.93 18.49 -28.52
CA LEU A 145 22.65 18.50 -29.24
C LEU A 145 21.47 18.11 -28.35
N SER A 146 21.67 17.17 -27.42
CA SER A 146 20.64 16.74 -26.47
C SER A 146 20.24 17.87 -25.51
N GLU A 147 21.20 18.69 -25.07
CA GLU A 147 20.92 19.87 -24.25
C GLU A 147 20.10 20.93 -25.00
N ILE A 148 20.41 21.17 -26.28
CA ILE A 148 19.64 22.10 -27.12
C ILE A 148 18.19 21.61 -27.26
N PHE A 149 17.98 20.31 -27.51
CA PHE A 149 16.64 19.72 -27.58
C PHE A 149 15.90 19.76 -26.24
N ARG A 150 16.59 19.58 -25.12
CA ARG A 150 16.01 19.74 -23.77
C ARG A 150 15.51 21.17 -23.56
N HIS A 151 16.36 22.18 -23.81
CA HIS A 151 15.98 23.58 -23.67
C HIS A 151 14.87 23.99 -24.65
N TYR A 152 14.87 23.43 -25.86
CA TYR A 152 13.81 23.68 -26.82
C TYR A 152 12.47 23.05 -26.39
N GLY A 153 12.50 21.82 -25.88
CA GLY A 153 11.34 21.15 -25.29
C GLY A 153 10.78 21.88 -24.07
N ASP A 154 11.65 22.42 -23.21
CA ASP A 154 11.26 23.21 -22.04
C ASP A 154 10.53 24.49 -22.43
N HIS A 155 11.07 25.21 -23.41
CA HIS A 155 10.44 26.43 -23.93
C HIS A 155 9.08 26.14 -24.58
N LEU A 156 8.97 25.09 -25.39
CA LEU A 156 7.69 24.68 -25.98
C LEU A 156 6.66 24.26 -24.93
N TYR A 157 7.13 23.55 -23.88
CA TYR A 157 6.29 23.15 -22.76
C TYR A 157 5.71 24.36 -22.01
N LEU A 158 6.54 25.37 -21.72
CA LEU A 158 6.11 26.62 -21.08
C LEU A 158 5.15 27.43 -21.96
N LYS A 159 5.31 27.35 -23.29
CA LYS A 159 4.42 28.00 -24.26
C LYS A 159 3.05 27.32 -24.39
N GLY A 160 2.90 26.11 -23.84
CA GLY A 160 1.67 25.32 -23.93
C GLY A 160 1.59 24.40 -25.16
N ASP A 161 2.65 24.31 -25.96
CA ASP A 161 2.75 23.39 -27.09
C ASP A 161 3.37 22.07 -26.63
N HIS A 162 2.53 21.24 -25.99
CA HIS A 162 2.96 20.00 -25.36
C HIS A 162 3.27 18.89 -26.37
N ASP A 163 2.62 18.91 -27.53
CA ASP A 163 2.83 17.93 -28.60
C ASP A 163 4.15 18.22 -29.32
N GLY A 164 4.46 19.50 -29.56
CA GLY A 164 5.77 19.92 -30.04
C GLY A 164 6.88 19.61 -29.03
N ALA A 165 6.63 19.87 -27.74
CA ALA A 165 7.59 19.62 -26.67
C ALA A 165 7.96 18.13 -26.55
N ILE A 166 6.98 17.22 -26.58
CA ILE A 166 7.25 15.78 -26.43
C ILE A 166 8.06 15.23 -27.60
N GLN A 167 7.83 15.72 -28.82
CA GLN A 167 8.65 15.33 -29.98
C GLN A 167 10.12 15.71 -29.81
N GLN A 168 10.41 16.84 -29.14
CA GLN A 168 11.80 17.21 -28.84
C GLN A 168 12.39 16.32 -27.74
N TYR A 169 11.64 16.02 -26.68
CA TYR A 169 12.10 15.10 -25.63
C TYR A 169 12.34 13.67 -26.14
N ILE A 170 11.56 13.20 -27.13
CA ILE A 170 11.82 11.90 -27.75
C ILE A 170 13.20 11.85 -28.41
N ARG A 171 13.71 12.98 -28.91
CA ARG A 171 15.05 13.07 -29.51
C ARG A 171 16.19 13.08 -28.49
N THR A 172 15.89 13.30 -27.22
CA THR A 172 16.88 13.28 -26.12
C THR A 172 16.94 11.92 -25.42
N ILE A 173 16.19 10.91 -25.89
CA ILE A 173 16.19 9.56 -25.30
C ILE A 173 17.61 8.96 -25.40
N GLY A 174 18.08 8.36 -24.30
CA GLY A 174 19.41 7.75 -24.19
C GLY A 174 20.48 8.67 -23.57
N LYS A 175 20.21 9.98 -23.46
CA LYS A 175 21.10 10.96 -22.83
C LYS A 175 20.42 11.71 -21.68
N LEU A 176 19.16 12.11 -21.87
CA LEU A 176 18.35 12.70 -20.81
C LEU A 176 17.66 11.62 -19.98
N GLU A 177 17.65 11.78 -18.67
CA GLU A 177 16.98 10.86 -17.76
C GLU A 177 15.46 10.88 -17.98
N PRO A 178 14.80 9.72 -18.23
CA PRO A 178 13.35 9.65 -18.47
C PRO A 178 12.50 10.24 -17.35
N SER A 179 12.96 10.15 -16.10
CA SER A 179 12.32 10.70 -14.90
C SER A 179 11.97 12.19 -15.06
N TYR A 180 12.85 12.97 -15.70
CA TYR A 180 12.67 14.39 -15.95
C TYR A 180 11.43 14.67 -16.79
N VAL A 181 11.27 13.94 -17.89
CA VAL A 181 10.15 14.09 -18.83
C VAL A 181 8.88 13.53 -18.22
N ILE A 182 8.95 12.36 -17.57
CA ILE A 182 7.80 11.71 -16.94
C ILE A 182 7.16 12.62 -15.88
N ARG A 183 7.97 13.26 -15.02
CA ARG A 183 7.48 14.20 -14.00
C ARG A 183 6.73 15.39 -14.60
N LYS A 184 7.14 15.88 -15.76
CA LYS A 184 6.47 16.99 -16.45
C LYS A 184 5.13 16.59 -17.07
N PHE A 185 5.01 15.37 -17.58
CA PHE A 185 3.81 14.94 -18.32
C PHE A 185 2.89 14.00 -17.53
N LEU A 186 3.03 13.93 -16.20
CA LEU A 186 2.23 13.04 -15.34
C LEU A 186 0.74 13.46 -15.19
N ASP A 187 0.39 14.66 -15.63
CA ASP A 187 -0.98 15.16 -15.61
C ASP A 187 -1.94 14.28 -16.44
N ALA A 188 -3.12 14.02 -15.89
CA ALA A 188 -4.18 13.24 -16.52
C ALA A 188 -4.64 13.82 -17.87
N GLN A 189 -4.50 15.13 -18.07
CA GLN A 189 -4.84 15.76 -19.36
C GLN A 189 -3.81 15.48 -20.46
N ARG A 190 -2.61 14.99 -20.11
CA ARG A 190 -1.45 14.84 -21.00
C ARG A 190 -1.04 13.38 -21.21
N ILE A 191 -1.87 12.42 -20.79
CA ILE A 191 -1.54 10.98 -20.82
C ILE A 191 -1.15 10.53 -22.23
N HIS A 192 -1.75 11.08 -23.29
CA HIS A 192 -1.39 10.76 -24.68
C HIS A 192 0.08 11.10 -25.02
N ASN A 193 0.59 12.24 -24.53
CA ASN A 193 1.96 12.68 -24.76
C ASN A 193 2.94 11.84 -23.96
N LEU A 194 2.62 11.56 -22.69
CA LEU A 194 3.41 10.64 -21.87
C LEU A 194 3.47 9.24 -22.50
N THR A 195 2.34 8.75 -23.01
CA THR A 195 2.25 7.44 -23.69
C THR A 195 3.18 7.40 -24.90
N ALA A 196 3.18 8.45 -25.74
CA ALA A 196 4.05 8.52 -26.91
C ALA A 196 5.54 8.49 -26.55
N TYR A 197 5.93 9.17 -25.46
CA TYR A 197 7.30 9.15 -24.97
C TYR A 197 7.71 7.77 -24.42
N LEU A 198 6.87 7.15 -23.59
CA LEU A 198 7.12 5.80 -23.06
C LEU A 198 7.17 4.74 -24.17
N GLN A 199 6.31 4.83 -25.19
CA GLN A 199 6.36 3.98 -26.37
C GLN A 199 7.68 4.15 -27.14
N ALA A 200 8.15 5.38 -27.31
CA ALA A 200 9.43 5.65 -27.97
C ALA A 200 10.61 5.08 -27.16
N LEU A 201 10.55 5.16 -25.83
CA LEU A 201 11.55 4.58 -24.93
C LEU A 201 11.61 3.05 -25.07
N HIS A 202 10.45 2.38 -25.14
CA HIS A 202 10.35 0.94 -25.37
C HIS A 202 10.89 0.52 -26.75
N ARG A 203 10.60 1.28 -27.81
CA ARG A 203 11.13 0.99 -29.16
C ARG A 203 12.66 1.05 -29.23
N GLN A 204 13.29 1.79 -28.32
CA GLN A 204 14.74 1.91 -28.22
C GLN A 204 15.34 0.92 -27.20
N SER A 205 14.55 0.03 -26.59
CA SER A 205 14.99 -0.93 -25.55
C SER A 205 15.65 -0.31 -24.31
N LEU A 206 15.40 0.98 -24.05
CA LEU A 206 15.92 1.72 -22.89
C LEU A 206 14.90 1.84 -21.76
N ALA A 207 13.77 1.13 -21.87
CA ALA A 207 12.71 1.14 -20.87
C ALA A 207 13.02 0.18 -19.72
N ASN A 208 12.70 0.60 -18.50
CA ASN A 208 12.78 -0.24 -17.30
C ASN A 208 11.38 -0.79 -16.91
N ALA A 209 11.35 -1.58 -15.84
CA ALA A 209 10.12 -2.17 -15.32
C ALA A 209 9.07 -1.13 -14.91
N ASP A 210 9.50 -0.02 -14.32
CA ASP A 210 8.63 1.07 -13.86
C ASP A 210 8.00 1.83 -15.03
N HIS A 211 8.78 2.09 -16.07
CA HIS A 211 8.32 2.73 -17.31
C HIS A 211 7.30 1.85 -18.03
N THR A 212 7.50 0.54 -18.03
CA THR A 212 6.54 -0.42 -18.58
C THR A 212 5.23 -0.43 -17.79
N THR A 213 5.33 -0.42 -16.46
CA THR A 213 4.17 -0.36 -15.57
C THR A 213 3.40 0.95 -15.73
N LEU A 214 4.11 2.07 -15.86
CA LEU A 214 3.50 3.37 -16.13
C LEU A 214 2.83 3.40 -17.50
N LEU A 215 3.42 2.78 -18.51
CA LEU A 215 2.83 2.65 -19.85
C LEU A 215 1.54 1.81 -19.81
N LEU A 216 1.54 0.69 -19.09
CA LEU A 216 0.35 -0.14 -18.84
C LEU A 216 -0.75 0.68 -18.14
N ASN A 217 -0.40 1.45 -17.11
CA ASN A 217 -1.31 2.38 -16.43
C ASN A 217 -1.86 3.46 -17.37
N CYS A 218 -1.05 3.97 -18.30
CA CYS A 218 -1.51 4.91 -19.31
C CYS A 218 -2.52 4.26 -20.26
N TYR A 219 -2.24 3.05 -20.78
CA TYR A 219 -3.17 2.34 -21.66
C TYR A 219 -4.51 2.02 -20.99
N THR A 220 -4.49 1.59 -19.72
CA THR A 220 -5.73 1.30 -18.99
C THR A 220 -6.56 2.56 -18.78
N LYS A 221 -5.93 3.71 -18.45
CA LYS A 221 -6.61 5.01 -18.32
C LYS A 221 -7.15 5.53 -19.65
N LEU A 222 -6.42 5.35 -20.75
CA LEU A 222 -6.85 5.75 -22.09
C LEU A 222 -7.93 4.82 -22.69
N LYS A 223 -8.19 3.66 -22.06
CA LYS A 223 -9.12 2.63 -22.54
C LYS A 223 -8.82 2.13 -23.97
N ASP A 224 -7.56 2.20 -24.38
CA ASP A 224 -7.11 1.72 -25.68
C ASP A 224 -6.82 0.20 -25.59
N SER A 225 -7.88 -0.59 -25.68
CA SER A 225 -7.82 -2.05 -25.52
C SER A 225 -7.02 -2.74 -26.62
N SER A 226 -7.04 -2.21 -27.85
CA SER A 226 -6.33 -2.80 -28.98
C SER A 226 -4.82 -2.67 -28.85
N LYS A 227 -4.31 -1.49 -28.49
CA LYS A 227 -2.86 -1.31 -28.27
C LYS A 227 -2.37 -2.05 -27.03
N LEU A 228 -3.21 -2.14 -25.99
CA LEU A 228 -2.90 -2.94 -24.81
C LEU A 228 -2.78 -4.43 -25.16
N GLU A 229 -3.70 -4.96 -25.95
CA GLU A 229 -3.67 -6.35 -26.41
C GLU A 229 -2.47 -6.63 -27.31
N GLU A 230 -2.17 -5.73 -28.25
CA GLU A 230 -0.96 -5.80 -29.09
C GLU A 230 0.31 -5.79 -28.22
N PHE A 231 0.39 -4.90 -27.22
CA PHE A 231 1.53 -4.81 -26.31
C PHE A 231 1.71 -6.08 -25.46
N ILE A 232 0.61 -6.62 -24.91
CA ILE A 232 0.64 -7.85 -24.11
C ILE A 232 0.98 -9.06 -24.98
N LYS A 233 0.50 -9.14 -26.23
CA LYS A 233 0.76 -10.27 -27.13
C LYS A 233 2.11 -10.21 -27.83
N SER A 234 2.59 -9.02 -28.21
CA SER A 234 3.87 -8.81 -28.92
C SER A 234 5.10 -8.86 -28.01
N SER A 235 4.93 -8.89 -26.69
CA SER A 235 6.01 -8.99 -25.69
C SER A 235 6.67 -10.39 -25.63
N GLU A 236 6.84 -11.05 -26.78
CA GLU A 236 7.64 -12.28 -26.93
C GLU A 236 9.14 -12.05 -26.67
N THR A 237 9.61 -10.80 -26.74
CA THR A 237 11.00 -10.42 -26.49
C THR A 237 11.12 -9.63 -25.18
N GLU A 238 11.60 -10.30 -24.13
CA GLU A 238 12.33 -9.73 -22.97
C GLU A 238 11.87 -8.35 -22.48
N VAL A 239 10.60 -8.20 -22.12
CA VAL A 239 10.18 -7.02 -21.36
C VAL A 239 10.32 -7.37 -19.87
N HIS A 240 11.42 -6.92 -19.25
CA HIS A 240 11.61 -6.97 -17.79
C HIS A 240 10.67 -5.97 -17.12
N PHE A 241 9.40 -6.31 -17.00
CA PHE A 241 8.45 -5.58 -16.16
C PHE A 241 7.97 -6.45 -15.02
N ASP A 242 7.57 -5.79 -13.94
CA ASP A 242 6.98 -6.47 -12.80
C ASP A 242 5.59 -6.99 -13.21
N VAL A 243 5.56 -8.29 -13.54
CA VAL A 243 4.35 -9.00 -13.98
C VAL A 243 3.29 -8.96 -12.89
N GLU A 244 3.69 -9.01 -11.61
CA GLU A 244 2.76 -8.97 -10.49
C GLU A 244 2.05 -7.62 -10.39
N ILE A 245 2.79 -6.52 -10.52
CA ILE A 245 2.22 -5.17 -10.53
C ILE A 245 1.32 -4.98 -11.77
N ALA A 246 1.75 -5.46 -12.93
CA ALA A 246 0.93 -5.40 -14.15
C ALA A 246 -0.40 -6.14 -14.00
N ILE A 247 -0.40 -7.34 -13.39
CA ILE A 247 -1.62 -8.09 -13.07
C ILE A 247 -2.52 -7.29 -12.12
N LYS A 248 -1.96 -6.70 -11.06
CA LYS A 248 -2.70 -5.87 -10.09
C LYS A 248 -3.36 -4.65 -10.77
N VAL A 249 -2.61 -3.94 -11.60
CA VAL A 249 -3.10 -2.78 -12.36
C VAL A 249 -4.23 -3.17 -13.30
N LEU A 250 -4.06 -4.25 -14.08
CA LEU A 250 -5.09 -4.73 -15.00
C LEU A 250 -6.35 -5.17 -14.25
N ARG A 251 -6.20 -5.82 -13.10
CA ARG A 251 -7.31 -6.22 -12.22
C ARG A 251 -8.07 -5.00 -11.68
N GLN A 252 -7.38 -4.00 -11.15
CA GLN A 252 -7.98 -2.76 -10.64
C GLN A 252 -8.71 -1.96 -11.72
N ALA A 253 -8.15 -1.97 -12.94
CA ALA A 253 -8.75 -1.30 -14.09
C ALA A 253 -9.92 -2.09 -14.72
N GLY A 254 -10.26 -3.28 -14.22
CA GLY A 254 -11.36 -4.12 -14.72
C GLY A 254 -11.04 -4.97 -15.95
N TYR A 255 -9.77 -5.03 -16.39
CA TYR A 255 -9.33 -5.85 -17.53
C TYR A 255 -8.98 -7.28 -17.11
N HIS A 256 -9.90 -7.95 -16.42
CA HIS A 256 -9.69 -9.29 -15.84
C HIS A 256 -9.21 -10.34 -16.85
N ARG A 257 -9.73 -10.31 -18.09
CA ARG A 257 -9.30 -11.25 -19.16
C ARG A 257 -7.82 -11.12 -19.52
N HIS A 258 -7.31 -9.88 -19.60
CA HIS A 258 -5.90 -9.62 -19.91
C HIS A 258 -5.01 -9.98 -18.71
N ALA A 259 -5.48 -9.72 -17.49
CA ALA A 259 -4.77 -10.10 -16.27
C ALA A 259 -4.65 -11.62 -16.14
N VAL A 260 -5.70 -12.37 -16.48
CA VAL A 260 -5.69 -13.85 -16.51
C VAL A 260 -4.71 -14.37 -17.55
N PHE A 261 -4.71 -13.82 -18.77
CA PHE A 261 -3.77 -14.21 -19.83
C PHE A 261 -2.32 -14.01 -19.38
N LEU A 262 -2.02 -12.86 -18.77
CA LEU A 262 -0.68 -12.55 -18.28
C LEU A 262 -0.28 -13.48 -17.12
N ALA A 263 -1.19 -13.75 -16.18
CA ALA A 263 -0.94 -14.64 -15.05
C ALA A 263 -0.71 -16.10 -15.51
N GLU A 264 -1.46 -16.59 -16.50
CA GLU A 264 -1.29 -17.93 -17.07
C GLU A 264 0.06 -18.05 -17.79
N ARG A 265 0.42 -17.06 -18.61
CA ARG A 265 1.65 -17.07 -19.40
C ARG A 265 2.91 -17.06 -18.54
N HIS A 266 2.92 -16.27 -17.47
CA HIS A 266 4.07 -16.14 -16.57
C HIS A 266 4.02 -17.08 -15.35
N GLN A 267 3.11 -18.07 -15.36
CA GLN A 267 2.99 -19.08 -14.30
C GLN A 267 2.71 -18.49 -12.89
N HIS A 268 2.07 -17.32 -12.82
CA HIS A 268 1.59 -16.75 -11.55
C HIS A 268 0.25 -17.39 -11.14
N HIS A 269 0.31 -18.65 -10.69
CA HIS A 269 -0.86 -19.49 -10.39
C HIS A 269 -1.79 -18.90 -9.32
N GLU A 270 -1.23 -18.29 -8.27
CA GLU A 270 -2.02 -17.66 -7.21
C GLU A 270 -2.90 -16.52 -7.74
N TRP A 271 -2.32 -15.65 -8.57
CA TRP A 271 -3.04 -14.53 -9.16
C TRP A 271 -4.07 -14.99 -10.19
N TYR A 272 -3.74 -16.00 -11.01
CA TYR A 272 -4.68 -16.61 -11.94
C TYR A 272 -5.93 -17.12 -11.20
N LEU A 273 -5.74 -17.91 -10.14
CA LEU A 273 -6.85 -18.48 -9.36
C LEU A 273 -7.62 -17.40 -8.61
N LYS A 274 -6.93 -16.43 -8.04
CA LYS A 274 -7.58 -15.30 -7.37
C LYS A 274 -8.51 -14.54 -8.31
N ILE A 275 -8.04 -14.22 -9.52
CA ILE A 275 -8.86 -13.49 -10.51
C ILE A 275 -10.00 -14.37 -11.03
N GLN A 276 -9.76 -15.65 -11.29
CA GLN A 276 -10.79 -16.56 -11.79
C GLN A 276 -11.89 -16.84 -10.76
N LEU A 277 -11.53 -17.00 -9.49
CA LEU A 277 -12.47 -17.39 -8.42
C LEU A 277 -13.19 -16.19 -7.77
N GLU A 278 -12.48 -15.07 -7.55
CA GLU A 278 -13.06 -13.89 -6.89
C GLU A 278 -13.74 -12.95 -7.88
N ASP A 279 -13.06 -12.58 -8.98
CA ASP A 279 -13.54 -11.54 -9.90
C ASP A 279 -14.44 -12.12 -11.00
N LEU A 280 -13.95 -13.15 -11.70
CA LEU A 280 -14.66 -13.75 -12.84
C LEU A 280 -15.68 -14.81 -12.41
N LYS A 281 -15.56 -15.35 -11.19
CA LYS A 281 -16.42 -16.41 -10.63
C LYS A 281 -16.52 -17.66 -11.52
N ASN A 282 -15.47 -17.94 -12.30
CA ASN A 282 -15.39 -19.13 -13.15
C ASN A 282 -14.80 -20.30 -12.35
N TYR A 283 -15.58 -20.84 -11.43
CA TYR A 283 -15.16 -21.92 -10.53
C TYR A 283 -14.75 -23.20 -11.28
N GLN A 284 -15.39 -23.50 -12.42
CA GLN A 284 -15.07 -24.69 -13.24
C GLN A 284 -13.69 -24.60 -13.90
N GLU A 285 -13.36 -23.48 -14.54
CA GLU A 285 -12.04 -23.30 -15.16
C GLU A 285 -10.94 -23.14 -14.10
N GLY A 286 -11.24 -22.51 -12.97
CA GLY A 286 -10.32 -22.47 -11.82
C GLY A 286 -9.98 -23.88 -11.32
N LEU A 287 -10.98 -24.75 -11.15
CA LEU A 287 -10.77 -26.15 -10.76
C LEU A 287 -9.98 -26.92 -11.83
N ARG A 288 -10.32 -26.76 -13.12
CA ARG A 288 -9.59 -27.40 -14.22
C ARG A 288 -8.13 -26.96 -14.27
N TYR A 289 -7.85 -25.70 -13.97
CA TYR A 289 -6.50 -25.17 -13.90
C TYR A 289 -5.71 -25.79 -12.74
N ILE A 290 -6.29 -25.87 -11.54
CA ILE A 290 -5.66 -26.56 -10.40
C ILE A 290 -5.34 -28.01 -10.75
N GLY A 291 -6.24 -28.70 -11.47
CA GLY A 291 -6.02 -30.06 -11.97
C GLY A 291 -4.89 -30.23 -12.99
N ARG A 292 -4.34 -29.14 -13.54
CA ARG A 292 -3.17 -29.14 -14.44
C ARG A 292 -1.86 -28.81 -13.74
N LEU A 293 -1.91 -28.28 -12.52
CA LEU A 293 -0.71 -27.83 -11.81
C LEU A 293 0.11 -29.02 -11.25
N PRO A 294 1.41 -28.84 -10.98
CA PRO A 294 2.20 -29.80 -10.23
C PRO A 294 1.60 -30.08 -8.84
N PHE A 295 1.84 -31.28 -8.30
CA PHE A 295 1.26 -31.77 -7.05
C PHE A 295 1.32 -30.76 -5.89
N GLU A 296 2.51 -30.22 -5.58
CA GLU A 296 2.69 -29.28 -4.45
C GLU A 296 1.82 -28.01 -4.59
N GLN A 297 1.74 -27.49 -5.83
CA GLN A 297 0.97 -26.30 -6.12
C GLN A 297 -0.53 -26.60 -6.10
N ALA A 298 -0.95 -27.76 -6.62
CA ALA A 298 -2.34 -28.20 -6.57
C ALA A 298 -2.79 -28.40 -5.10
N GLU A 299 -1.96 -29.03 -4.28
CA GLU A 299 -2.22 -29.26 -2.85
C GLU A 299 -2.40 -27.94 -2.09
N SER A 300 -1.44 -27.01 -2.23
CA SER A 300 -1.48 -25.70 -1.57
C SER A 300 -2.70 -24.87 -1.99
N ASN A 301 -2.99 -24.83 -3.29
CA ASN A 301 -4.14 -24.09 -3.82
C ASN A 301 -5.47 -24.70 -3.37
N MET A 302 -5.56 -26.03 -3.26
CA MET A 302 -6.74 -26.71 -2.73
C MET A 302 -6.97 -26.44 -1.24
N LYS A 303 -5.91 -26.33 -0.43
CA LYS A 303 -6.03 -25.91 0.98
C LYS A 303 -6.60 -24.48 1.10
N ARG A 304 -6.21 -23.57 0.20
CA ARG A 304 -6.61 -22.16 0.21
C ARG A 304 -8.01 -21.91 -0.36
N TYR A 305 -8.30 -22.48 -1.53
CA TYR A 305 -9.54 -22.22 -2.29
C TYR A 305 -10.57 -23.35 -2.23
N GLY A 306 -10.23 -24.50 -1.65
CA GLY A 306 -11.08 -25.69 -1.66
C GLY A 306 -12.44 -25.47 -1.00
N LYS A 307 -12.53 -24.66 0.06
CA LYS A 307 -13.82 -24.34 0.70
C LYS A 307 -14.78 -23.61 -0.25
N THR A 308 -14.25 -22.63 -1.00
CA THR A 308 -15.02 -21.88 -1.99
C THR A 308 -15.42 -22.76 -3.17
N LEU A 309 -14.49 -23.58 -3.66
CA LEU A 309 -14.77 -24.53 -4.75
C LEU A 309 -15.80 -25.58 -4.33
N MET A 310 -15.72 -26.10 -3.10
CA MET A 310 -16.67 -27.07 -2.56
C MET A 310 -18.08 -26.49 -2.41
N HIS A 311 -18.20 -25.18 -2.16
CA HIS A 311 -19.51 -24.51 -2.09
C HIS A 311 -20.19 -24.39 -3.47
N HIS A 312 -19.42 -24.11 -4.53
CA HIS A 312 -19.97 -23.84 -5.86
C HIS A 312 -19.94 -25.03 -6.83
N VAL A 313 -18.93 -25.91 -6.74
CA VAL A 313 -18.70 -27.07 -7.61
C VAL A 313 -18.32 -28.29 -6.75
N PRO A 314 -19.24 -28.81 -5.93
CA PRO A 314 -18.95 -29.88 -4.97
C PRO A 314 -18.42 -31.16 -5.64
N GLU A 315 -19.13 -31.68 -6.63
CA GLU A 315 -18.79 -32.96 -7.29
C GLU A 315 -17.39 -32.95 -7.92
N GLY A 316 -17.07 -31.89 -8.67
CA GLY A 316 -15.75 -31.74 -9.30
C GLY A 316 -14.63 -31.56 -8.27
N THR A 317 -14.90 -30.82 -7.19
CA THR A 317 -13.92 -30.60 -6.11
C THR A 317 -13.63 -31.89 -5.37
N THR A 318 -14.66 -32.71 -5.08
CA THR A 318 -14.51 -34.03 -4.49
C THR A 318 -13.65 -34.94 -5.35
N LEU A 319 -13.88 -34.98 -6.67
CA LEU A 319 -13.08 -35.80 -7.60
C LEU A 319 -11.61 -35.40 -7.61
N LEU A 320 -11.31 -34.11 -7.61
CA LEU A 320 -9.93 -33.63 -7.57
C LEU A 320 -9.25 -33.97 -6.23
N LEU A 321 -9.96 -33.82 -5.11
CA LEU A 321 -9.45 -34.18 -3.78
C LEU A 321 -9.19 -35.69 -3.64
N LYS A 322 -10.07 -36.53 -4.22
CA LYS A 322 -9.84 -37.98 -4.32
C LYS A 322 -8.53 -38.27 -5.04
N GLY A 323 -8.33 -37.68 -6.23
CA GLY A 323 -7.10 -37.83 -7.00
C GLY A 323 -5.85 -37.35 -6.27
N LEU A 324 -5.92 -36.20 -5.57
CA LEU A 324 -4.80 -35.66 -4.78
C LEU A 324 -4.33 -36.57 -3.63
N CYS A 325 -5.25 -37.37 -3.08
CA CYS A 325 -4.93 -38.27 -1.98
C CYS A 325 -4.52 -39.68 -2.45
N THR A 326 -4.86 -40.10 -3.68
CA THR A 326 -4.58 -41.45 -4.20
C THR A 326 -3.42 -41.49 -5.20
N ASP A 327 -3.62 -40.95 -6.39
CA ASP A 327 -2.77 -41.11 -7.57
C ASP A 327 -2.92 -39.91 -8.51
N TYR A 328 -2.58 -38.73 -7.99
CA TYR A 328 -2.71 -37.48 -8.73
C TYR A 328 -1.84 -37.48 -9.98
N GLN A 329 -2.48 -37.17 -11.13
CA GLN A 329 -1.80 -36.90 -12.38
C GLN A 329 -2.25 -35.54 -12.92
N PRO A 330 -1.33 -34.59 -13.13
CA PRO A 330 -1.69 -33.32 -13.74
C PRO A 330 -2.23 -33.56 -15.15
N SER A 331 -3.37 -32.96 -15.46
CA SER A 331 -4.15 -33.18 -16.70
C SER A 331 -3.49 -32.64 -17.99
N GLY A 332 -2.16 -32.67 -18.12
CA GLY A 332 -1.44 -32.04 -19.23
C GLY A 332 -0.02 -32.53 -19.54
N GLU A 333 0.66 -33.26 -18.64
CA GLU A 333 2.05 -33.71 -18.89
C GLU A 333 2.22 -35.21 -18.67
N ALA A 334 2.76 -35.89 -19.69
CA ALA A 334 3.16 -37.28 -19.66
C ALA A 334 4.66 -37.40 -19.34
N SER A 335 5.06 -37.00 -18.12
CA SER A 335 6.35 -37.31 -17.47
C SER A 335 6.29 -36.59 -16.13
N ASP A 336 6.29 -37.27 -14.99
CA ASP A 336 7.37 -38.11 -14.49
C ASP A 336 6.75 -39.20 -13.60
N ARG A 337 7.19 -40.46 -13.70
CA ARG A 337 6.83 -41.51 -12.73
C ARG A 337 7.65 -41.33 -11.44
N GLY A 338 7.72 -40.10 -10.95
CA GLY A 338 8.42 -39.72 -9.73
C GLY A 338 7.51 -39.97 -8.54
N ARG A 339 7.97 -40.85 -7.62
CA ARG A 339 7.46 -41.21 -6.28
C ARG A 339 6.05 -40.69 -5.94
N GLY A 340 5.11 -41.59 -5.63
CA GLY A 340 3.73 -41.27 -5.25
C GLY A 340 3.63 -40.29 -4.06
N HIS A 341 3.58 -38.99 -4.37
CA HIS A 341 3.24 -37.96 -3.41
C HIS A 341 1.74 -38.03 -3.21
N LYS A 342 1.34 -38.28 -1.96
CA LYS A 342 -0.06 -38.35 -1.55
C LYS A 342 -0.29 -37.26 -0.52
N ALA A 343 -1.31 -36.46 -0.74
CA ALA A 343 -1.66 -35.42 0.20
C ALA A 343 -2.35 -36.05 1.42
N ASN A 344 -2.17 -35.46 2.60
CA ASN A 344 -2.80 -35.96 3.81
C ASN A 344 -4.32 -35.73 3.75
N SER A 345 -5.08 -36.82 3.63
CA SER A 345 -6.55 -36.77 3.52
C SER A 345 -7.23 -36.13 4.75
N GLU A 346 -6.61 -36.17 5.93
CA GLU A 346 -7.14 -35.56 7.16
C GLU A 346 -7.18 -34.03 7.07
N GLU A 347 -6.20 -33.41 6.39
CA GLU A 347 -6.11 -31.95 6.26
C GLU A 347 -7.21 -31.35 5.39
N PHE A 348 -7.83 -32.15 4.52
CA PHE A 348 -8.91 -31.71 3.64
C PHE A 348 -10.31 -31.92 4.25
N ILE A 349 -10.45 -32.63 5.37
CA ILE A 349 -11.75 -32.85 6.05
C ILE A 349 -12.47 -31.51 6.32
N PRO A 350 -11.82 -30.44 6.83
CA PRO A 350 -12.49 -29.16 7.09
C PRO A 350 -13.03 -28.44 5.85
N ILE A 351 -12.64 -28.86 4.64
CA ILE A 351 -13.14 -28.28 3.38
C ILE A 351 -14.60 -28.67 3.15
N PHE A 352 -15.01 -29.84 3.62
CA PHE A 352 -16.34 -30.39 3.40
C PHE A 352 -17.35 -29.98 4.49
N ALA A 353 -17.04 -29.02 5.36
CA ALA A 353 -17.83 -28.69 6.56
C ALA A 353 -19.35 -28.50 6.32
N ASN A 354 -19.75 -28.04 5.13
CA ASN A 354 -21.16 -27.81 4.78
C ASN A 354 -21.74 -28.84 3.78
N ASN A 355 -20.97 -29.89 3.45
CA ASN A 355 -21.33 -30.88 2.42
C ASN A 355 -21.08 -32.33 2.94
N PRO A 356 -21.93 -32.83 3.87
CA PRO A 356 -21.74 -34.14 4.50
C PRO A 356 -21.82 -35.31 3.51
N ARG A 357 -22.63 -35.18 2.45
CA ARG A 357 -22.75 -36.18 1.38
C ARG A 357 -21.42 -36.38 0.64
N GLU A 358 -20.77 -35.29 0.27
CA GLU A 358 -19.48 -35.33 -0.44
C GLU A 358 -18.35 -35.76 0.48
N LEU A 359 -18.38 -35.35 1.76
CA LEU A 359 -17.46 -35.82 2.78
C LEU A 359 -17.52 -37.34 2.93
N LYS A 360 -18.73 -37.90 3.05
CA LYS A 360 -18.94 -39.34 3.14
C LYS A 360 -18.38 -40.06 1.91
N ALA A 361 -18.71 -39.58 0.71
CA ALA A 361 -18.21 -40.16 -0.54
C ALA A 361 -16.68 -40.05 -0.70
N PHE A 362 -16.05 -39.03 -0.11
CA PHE A 362 -14.60 -38.89 -0.04
C PHE A 362 -13.98 -39.90 0.93
N LEU A 363 -14.46 -39.94 2.18
CA LEU A 363 -13.92 -40.83 3.22
C LEU A 363 -14.10 -42.31 2.88
N GLU A 364 -15.24 -42.70 2.32
CA GLU A 364 -15.48 -44.09 1.87
C GLU A 364 -14.48 -44.50 0.78
N HIS A 365 -14.22 -43.61 -0.19
CA HIS A 365 -13.24 -43.86 -1.23
C HIS A 365 -11.80 -43.97 -0.68
N MET A 366 -11.43 -43.16 0.31
CA MET A 366 -10.10 -43.23 0.94
C MET A 366 -9.87 -44.59 1.62
N ILE A 367 -10.88 -45.11 2.33
CA ILE A 367 -10.76 -46.41 3.01
C ILE A 367 -10.71 -47.58 2.01
N GLU A 368 -11.44 -47.48 0.89
CA GLU A 368 -11.41 -48.49 -0.17
C GLU A 368 -10.06 -48.55 -0.90
N VAL A 369 -9.47 -47.40 -1.22
CA VAL A 369 -8.22 -47.31 -1.99
C VAL A 369 -6.99 -47.46 -1.11
N GLU A 370 -7.03 -46.94 0.12
CA GLU A 370 -5.89 -46.93 1.04
C GLU A 370 -6.28 -47.41 2.46
N PRO A 371 -6.07 -48.70 2.75
CA PRO A 371 -6.29 -49.27 4.08
C PRO A 371 -5.36 -48.72 5.19
N ARG A 372 -4.34 -47.92 4.81
CA ARG A 372 -3.42 -47.21 5.72
C ARG A 372 -3.73 -45.71 5.83
N SER A 373 -4.96 -45.31 5.50
CA SER A 373 -5.39 -43.92 5.64
C SER A 373 -5.18 -43.41 7.09
N PRO A 374 -4.94 -42.09 7.28
CA PRO A 374 -4.81 -41.50 8.61
C PRO A 374 -5.98 -41.82 9.53
N GLN A 375 -5.72 -41.96 10.84
CA GLN A 375 -6.73 -42.33 11.83
C GLN A 375 -7.90 -41.34 11.86
N GLY A 376 -7.65 -40.05 11.62
CA GLY A 376 -8.69 -39.02 11.53
C GLY A 376 -9.76 -39.30 10.47
N VAL A 377 -9.42 -39.97 9.37
CA VAL A 377 -10.39 -40.39 8.33
C VAL A 377 -11.39 -41.40 8.90
N TYR A 378 -10.89 -42.37 9.67
CA TYR A 378 -11.71 -43.40 10.31
C TYR A 378 -12.56 -42.81 11.44
N ASP A 379 -11.98 -41.93 12.26
CA ASP A 379 -12.67 -41.26 13.36
C ASP A 379 -13.82 -40.38 12.83
N THR A 380 -13.59 -39.54 11.81
CA THR A 380 -14.63 -38.70 11.22
C THR A 380 -15.69 -39.51 10.47
N LEU A 381 -15.31 -40.59 9.78
CA LEU A 381 -16.30 -41.47 9.16
C LEU A 381 -17.16 -42.18 10.21
N LEU A 382 -16.56 -42.62 11.32
CA LEU A 382 -17.28 -43.22 12.42
C LEU A 382 -18.29 -42.24 13.02
N GLU A 383 -17.88 -40.99 13.26
CA GLU A 383 -18.77 -39.91 13.74
C GLU A 383 -19.95 -39.70 12.79
N LEU A 384 -19.70 -39.57 11.48
CA LEU A 384 -20.76 -39.41 10.48
C LEU A 384 -21.72 -40.61 10.45
N ARG A 385 -21.21 -41.84 10.53
CA ARG A 385 -22.04 -43.05 10.57
C ARG A 385 -22.87 -43.17 11.85
N LEU A 386 -22.30 -42.78 13.00
CA LEU A 386 -23.01 -42.75 14.28
C LEU A 386 -24.08 -41.65 14.30
N GLN A 387 -23.82 -40.51 13.67
CA GLN A 387 -24.80 -39.45 13.46
C GLN A 387 -25.95 -39.93 12.56
N ASP A 388 -25.64 -40.54 11.40
CA ASP A 388 -26.65 -41.16 10.51
C ASP A 388 -27.50 -42.19 11.29
N TRP A 389 -26.86 -43.06 12.09
CA TRP A 389 -27.53 -44.07 12.92
C TRP A 389 -28.42 -43.46 14.02
N ALA A 390 -27.98 -42.37 14.66
CA ALA A 390 -28.73 -41.69 15.70
C ALA A 390 -30.00 -41.03 15.15
N HIS A 391 -29.93 -40.48 13.94
CA HIS A 391 -31.07 -39.83 13.26
C HIS A 391 -31.99 -40.80 12.51
N GLU A 392 -31.55 -42.02 12.18
CA GLU A 392 -32.36 -43.01 11.49
C GLU A 392 -33.47 -43.59 12.39
N GLN A 393 -34.70 -43.57 11.86
CA GLN A 393 -35.91 -44.06 12.52
C GLN A 393 -36.33 -45.44 12.01
N ASP A 394 -35.93 -45.82 10.80
CA ASP A 394 -36.25 -47.12 10.22
C ASP A 394 -35.42 -48.23 10.89
N PRO A 395 -36.06 -49.22 11.57
CA PRO A 395 -35.36 -50.28 12.27
C PRO A 395 -34.52 -51.18 11.36
N GLU A 396 -34.90 -51.38 10.10
CA GLU A 396 -34.11 -52.20 9.17
C GLU A 396 -32.84 -51.48 8.73
N ARG A 397 -32.95 -50.21 8.33
CA ARG A 397 -31.81 -49.36 7.98
C ARG A 397 -30.89 -49.09 9.16
N LYS A 398 -31.46 -48.88 10.35
CA LYS A 398 -30.70 -48.68 11.58
C LYS A 398 -29.83 -49.89 11.93
N LYS A 399 -30.32 -51.10 11.66
CA LYS A 399 -29.54 -52.35 11.84
C LYS A 399 -28.40 -52.48 10.83
N ILE A 400 -28.61 -52.03 9.59
CA ILE A 400 -27.55 -51.99 8.55
C ILE A 400 -26.46 -50.98 8.96
N LEU A 401 -26.84 -49.74 9.28
CA LEU A 401 -25.91 -48.70 9.74
C LEU A 401 -25.15 -49.12 11.01
N GLN A 402 -25.82 -49.83 11.91
CA GLN A 402 -25.20 -50.41 13.10
C GLN A 402 -24.13 -51.46 12.74
N GLY A 403 -24.43 -52.36 11.79
CA GLY A 403 -23.46 -53.32 11.28
C GLY A 403 -22.24 -52.64 10.65
N ASP A 404 -22.48 -51.59 9.86
CA ASP A 404 -21.44 -50.81 9.19
C ASP A 404 -20.54 -50.06 10.19
N ALA A 405 -21.11 -49.47 11.25
CA ALA A 405 -20.35 -48.81 12.31
C ALA A 405 -19.49 -49.80 13.11
N VAL A 406 -20.04 -50.97 13.46
CA VAL A 406 -19.29 -52.04 14.14
C VAL A 406 -18.18 -52.61 13.25
N SER A 407 -18.41 -52.73 11.94
CA SER A 407 -17.38 -53.18 10.99
C SER A 407 -16.18 -52.22 10.98
N LEU A 408 -16.43 -50.91 11.10
CA LEU A 408 -15.39 -49.90 11.16
C LEU A 408 -14.62 -49.96 12.49
N LEU A 409 -15.31 -50.17 13.61
CA LEU A 409 -14.69 -50.37 14.93
C LEU A 409 -13.83 -51.63 15.02
N ARG A 410 -14.15 -52.65 14.23
CA ARG A 410 -13.36 -53.89 14.11
C ARG A 410 -12.06 -53.69 13.34
N SER A 411 -11.96 -52.66 12.51
CA SER A 411 -10.69 -52.30 11.89
C SER A 411 -9.73 -51.75 12.96
N ASP A 412 -8.46 -52.16 12.95
CA ASP A 412 -7.47 -51.73 13.95
C ASP A 412 -6.98 -50.28 13.76
N ASN A 413 -7.71 -49.48 12.97
CA ASN A 413 -7.29 -48.16 12.51
C ASN A 413 -7.92 -47.00 13.30
N THR A 414 -8.83 -47.27 14.25
CA THR A 414 -9.45 -46.24 15.11
C THR A 414 -8.73 -46.10 16.46
N VAL A 415 -8.65 -44.88 16.98
CA VAL A 415 -8.07 -44.64 18.32
C VAL A 415 -9.09 -45.02 19.39
N PHE A 416 -8.71 -45.97 20.25
CA PHE A 416 -9.57 -46.55 21.29
C PHE A 416 -10.35 -45.51 22.11
N ASP A 417 -9.64 -44.53 22.69
CA ASP A 417 -10.24 -43.53 23.58
C ASP A 417 -11.24 -42.62 22.85
N LYS A 418 -10.90 -42.20 21.63
CA LYS A 418 -11.77 -41.35 20.80
C LYS A 418 -13.02 -42.10 20.33
N ALA A 419 -12.84 -43.34 19.85
CA ALA A 419 -13.94 -44.19 19.42
C ALA A 419 -14.92 -44.46 20.57
N LEU A 420 -14.40 -44.62 21.80
CA LEU A 420 -15.22 -44.81 22.99
C LEU A 420 -16.06 -43.56 23.31
N VAL A 421 -15.44 -42.38 23.28
CA VAL A 421 -16.14 -41.10 23.51
C VAL A 421 -17.24 -40.90 22.45
N LEU A 422 -16.95 -41.12 21.16
CA LEU A 422 -17.94 -41.00 20.09
C LEU A 422 -19.12 -41.97 20.29
N CYS A 423 -18.85 -43.23 20.63
CA CYS A 423 -19.90 -44.21 20.89
C CYS A 423 -20.75 -43.84 22.13
N GLN A 424 -20.13 -43.31 23.19
CA GLN A 424 -20.85 -42.85 24.39
C GLN A 424 -21.71 -41.62 24.10
N MET A 425 -21.18 -40.63 23.37
CA MET A 425 -21.91 -39.41 23.00
C MET A 425 -23.21 -39.72 22.23
N HIS A 426 -23.17 -40.69 21.32
CA HIS A 426 -24.33 -41.09 20.52
C HIS A 426 -25.19 -42.20 21.17
N ASN A 427 -24.91 -42.61 22.42
CA ASN A 427 -25.60 -43.72 23.10
C ASN A 427 -25.56 -45.07 22.34
N PHE A 428 -24.45 -45.33 21.64
CA PHE A 428 -24.27 -46.54 20.83
C PHE A 428 -23.80 -47.74 21.68
N LYS A 429 -24.75 -48.42 22.32
CA LYS A 429 -24.51 -49.50 23.31
C LYS A 429 -23.58 -50.61 22.81
N GLU A 430 -23.85 -51.14 21.61
CA GLU A 430 -23.07 -52.26 21.04
C GLU A 430 -21.60 -51.88 20.78
N GLY A 431 -21.33 -50.65 20.32
CA GLY A 431 -19.96 -50.19 20.11
C GLY A 431 -19.20 -49.95 21.41
N VAL A 432 -19.86 -49.42 22.45
CA VAL A 432 -19.25 -49.24 23.78
C VAL A 432 -18.86 -50.59 24.38
N LEU A 433 -19.76 -51.59 24.33
CA LEU A 433 -19.48 -52.93 24.83
C LEU A 433 -18.35 -53.61 24.05
N TYR A 434 -18.37 -53.50 22.71
CA TYR A 434 -17.30 -54.01 21.86
C TYR A 434 -15.93 -53.38 22.18
N LEU A 435 -15.89 -52.06 22.39
CA LEU A 435 -14.66 -51.37 22.77
C LEU A 435 -14.18 -51.79 24.16
N TYR A 436 -15.04 -51.88 25.16
CA TYR A 436 -14.63 -52.39 26.47
C TYR A 436 -14.09 -53.82 26.42
N GLU A 437 -14.67 -54.68 25.58
CA GLU A 437 -14.19 -56.05 25.36
C GLU A 437 -12.80 -56.04 24.69
N LYS A 438 -12.60 -55.23 23.64
CA LYS A 438 -11.29 -55.06 22.96
C LYS A 438 -10.22 -54.52 23.92
N GLY A 439 -10.59 -53.58 24.78
CA GLY A 439 -9.70 -52.95 25.77
C GLY A 439 -9.44 -53.79 27.03
N LYS A 440 -10.06 -54.97 27.16
CA LYS A 440 -10.03 -55.81 28.37
C LYS A 440 -10.52 -55.08 29.64
N LEU A 441 -11.38 -54.08 29.49
CA LEU A 441 -11.93 -53.28 30.58
C LEU A 441 -13.18 -53.95 31.16
N TYR A 442 -13.03 -55.20 31.64
CA TYR A 442 -14.16 -56.04 32.07
C TYR A 442 -14.95 -55.44 33.25
N GLN A 443 -14.28 -54.72 34.15
CA GLN A 443 -14.93 -53.99 35.25
C GLN A 443 -15.90 -52.91 34.74
N GLN A 444 -15.54 -52.23 33.65
CA GLN A 444 -16.38 -51.19 33.06
C GLN A 444 -17.59 -51.77 32.34
N ILE A 445 -17.49 -52.97 31.76
CA ILE A 445 -18.64 -53.71 31.19
C ILE A 445 -19.66 -54.02 32.29
N VAL A 446 -19.19 -54.57 33.41
CA VAL A 446 -20.03 -54.90 34.56
C VAL A 446 -20.66 -53.64 35.14
N HIS A 447 -19.88 -52.57 35.33
CA HIS A 447 -20.38 -51.29 35.80
C HIS A 447 -21.41 -50.65 34.83
N TYR A 448 -21.21 -50.78 33.53
CA TYR A 448 -22.14 -50.28 32.51
C TYR A 448 -23.49 -51.01 32.58
N HIS A 449 -23.50 -52.34 32.70
CA HIS A 449 -24.74 -53.09 32.88
C HIS A 449 -25.41 -52.82 34.25
N MET A 450 -24.63 -52.56 35.30
CA MET A 450 -25.14 -52.12 36.61
C MET A 450 -25.81 -50.73 36.55
N GLN A 451 -25.23 -49.78 35.83
CA GLN A 451 -25.82 -48.45 35.63
C GLN A 451 -27.12 -48.50 34.82
N ASN A 452 -27.23 -49.44 33.88
CA ASN A 452 -28.41 -49.63 33.03
C ASN A 452 -29.46 -50.60 33.63
N GLU A 453 -29.26 -51.09 34.86
CA GLU A 453 -30.13 -52.03 35.58
C GLU A 453 -30.40 -53.36 34.85
N GLU A 454 -29.46 -53.82 34.01
CA GLU A 454 -29.55 -55.07 33.24
C GLU A 454 -29.02 -56.27 34.03
N TYR A 455 -29.75 -56.71 35.06
CA TYR A 455 -29.29 -57.71 36.04
C TYR A 455 -28.83 -59.05 35.44
N GLU A 456 -29.55 -59.56 34.43
CA GLU A 456 -29.21 -60.83 33.75
C GLU A 456 -27.86 -60.74 33.02
N LYS A 457 -27.59 -59.61 32.34
CA LYS A 457 -26.35 -59.37 31.60
C LYS A 457 -25.16 -59.14 32.53
N VAL A 458 -25.37 -58.60 33.73
CA VAL A 458 -24.32 -58.49 34.76
C VAL A 458 -23.81 -59.89 35.15
N VAL A 459 -24.72 -60.82 35.39
CA VAL A 459 -24.35 -62.21 35.73
C VAL A 459 -23.72 -62.92 34.54
N GLU A 460 -24.23 -62.71 33.32
CA GLU A 460 -23.62 -63.26 32.11
C GLU A 460 -22.20 -62.73 31.85
N ALA A 461 -21.97 -61.42 32.05
CA ALA A 461 -20.65 -60.81 31.95
C ALA A 461 -19.69 -61.36 33.02
N CYS A 462 -20.16 -61.55 34.26
CA CYS A 462 -19.36 -62.18 35.31
C CYS A 462 -19.03 -63.65 34.97
N LYS A 463 -19.95 -64.40 34.37
CA LYS A 463 -19.69 -65.77 33.89
C LYS A 463 -18.66 -65.81 32.76
N ARG A 464 -18.70 -64.86 31.81
CA ARG A 464 -17.77 -64.81 30.67
C ARG A 464 -16.38 -64.29 31.03
N TYR A 465 -16.29 -63.28 31.90
CA TYR A 465 -15.04 -62.57 32.18
C TYR A 465 -14.49 -62.82 33.60
N GLY A 466 -15.27 -63.43 34.49
CA GLY A 466 -14.90 -63.66 35.88
C GLY A 466 -13.77 -64.69 36.08
N ASP A 467 -13.45 -65.51 35.07
CA ASP A 467 -12.26 -66.36 35.07
C ASP A 467 -10.96 -65.55 34.87
N HIS A 468 -11.05 -64.35 34.29
CA HIS A 468 -9.91 -63.45 34.10
C HIS A 468 -9.71 -62.51 35.29
N GLU A 469 -10.78 -61.97 35.87
CA GLU A 469 -10.74 -61.11 37.06
C GLU A 469 -11.76 -61.56 38.13
N GLY A 470 -11.26 -62.18 39.20
CA GLY A 470 -12.11 -62.65 40.31
C GLY A 470 -12.83 -61.52 41.09
N CYS A 471 -12.30 -60.29 41.04
CA CYS A 471 -12.90 -59.12 41.70
C CYS A 471 -14.23 -58.66 41.08
N LEU A 472 -14.58 -59.13 39.87
CA LEU A 472 -15.86 -58.82 39.22
C LEU A 472 -17.05 -59.41 40.00
N TRP A 473 -16.87 -60.59 40.58
CA TRP A 473 -17.90 -61.25 41.39
C TRP A 473 -18.13 -60.52 42.72
N GLU A 474 -17.09 -59.95 43.33
CA GLU A 474 -17.20 -59.13 44.54
C GLU A 474 -17.95 -57.83 44.28
N GLN A 475 -17.69 -57.18 43.14
CA GLN A 475 -18.40 -55.96 42.72
C GLN A 475 -19.87 -56.24 42.39
N ALA A 476 -20.16 -57.35 41.71
CA ALA A 476 -21.52 -57.82 41.45
C ALA A 476 -22.28 -58.11 42.74
N LEU A 477 -21.65 -58.83 43.68
CA LEU A 477 -22.24 -59.11 44.98
C LEU A 477 -22.49 -57.83 45.78
N GLY A 478 -21.53 -56.90 45.82
CA GLY A 478 -21.67 -55.62 46.50
C GLY A 478 -22.76 -54.71 45.91
N TYR A 479 -22.98 -54.78 44.60
CA TYR A 479 -24.08 -54.06 43.92
C TYR A 479 -25.44 -54.68 44.23
N PHE A 480 -25.58 -56.01 44.07
CA PHE A 480 -26.84 -56.69 44.34
C PHE A 480 -27.22 -56.65 45.83
N ALA A 481 -26.24 -56.67 46.75
CA ALA A 481 -26.48 -56.54 48.18
C ALA A 481 -26.99 -55.16 48.61
N ARG A 482 -26.79 -54.11 47.80
CA ARG A 482 -27.28 -52.74 48.07
C ARG A 482 -28.69 -52.47 47.51
N LYS A 483 -29.25 -53.35 46.70
CA LYS A 483 -30.58 -53.23 46.08
C LYS A 483 -31.55 -54.20 46.78
N GLU A 484 -32.60 -53.68 47.42
CA GLU A 484 -33.34 -54.46 48.43
C GLU A 484 -34.48 -55.37 47.91
N GLU A 485 -35.02 -55.20 46.69
CA GLU A 485 -36.30 -55.87 46.36
C GLU A 485 -36.30 -56.92 45.22
N ASP A 486 -35.48 -56.82 44.15
CA ASP A 486 -35.57 -57.75 43.00
C ASP A 486 -34.33 -58.65 42.75
N CYS A 487 -33.31 -58.57 43.62
CA CYS A 487 -32.00 -59.17 43.34
C CYS A 487 -31.76 -60.56 43.98
N LYS A 488 -32.72 -61.13 44.73
CA LYS A 488 -32.52 -62.37 45.51
C LYS A 488 -32.09 -63.58 44.68
N ALA A 489 -32.64 -63.74 43.47
CA ALA A 489 -32.27 -64.82 42.55
C ALA A 489 -30.82 -64.68 42.07
N TYR A 490 -30.42 -63.47 41.68
CA TYR A 490 -29.08 -63.16 41.19
C TYR A 490 -28.03 -63.18 42.31
N ILE A 491 -28.36 -62.75 43.53
CA ILE A 491 -27.50 -62.87 44.72
C ILE A 491 -27.21 -64.35 45.01
N SER A 492 -28.24 -65.20 44.94
CA SER A 492 -28.09 -66.63 45.18
C SER A 492 -27.20 -67.28 44.11
N GLU A 493 -27.35 -66.88 42.85
CA GLU A 493 -26.54 -67.38 41.74
C GLU A 493 -25.08 -66.90 41.79
N VAL A 494 -24.84 -65.62 42.14
CA VAL A 494 -23.51 -65.05 42.34
C VAL A 494 -22.80 -65.69 43.54
N LEU A 495 -23.50 -65.86 44.67
CA LEU A 495 -22.95 -66.53 45.86
C LEU A 495 -22.63 -68.01 45.60
N LEU A 496 -23.47 -68.72 44.85
CA LEU A 496 -23.21 -70.11 44.45
C LEU A 496 -21.92 -70.20 43.62
N HIS A 497 -21.68 -69.26 42.70
CA HIS A 497 -20.46 -69.22 41.90
C HIS A 497 -19.20 -68.83 42.69
N ILE A 498 -19.33 -67.90 43.65
CA ILE A 498 -18.24 -67.51 44.56
C ILE A 498 -17.84 -68.68 45.48
N ASP A 499 -18.82 -69.42 45.99
CA ASP A 499 -18.64 -70.60 46.85
C ASP A 499 -18.02 -71.77 46.08
N GLN A 500 -18.52 -72.06 44.87
CA GLN A 500 -17.96 -73.12 44.00
C GLN A 500 -16.52 -72.86 43.55
N ARG A 501 -16.08 -71.59 43.48
CA ARG A 501 -14.73 -71.19 43.05
C ARG A 501 -13.81 -70.79 44.20
N ASN A 502 -14.30 -70.83 45.45
CA ASN A 502 -13.55 -70.51 46.68
C ASN A 502 -12.88 -69.12 46.64
N LEU A 503 -13.61 -68.11 46.14
CA LEU A 503 -13.07 -66.77 45.83
C LEU A 503 -12.99 -65.83 47.05
N MET A 504 -13.49 -66.21 48.23
CA MET A 504 -13.49 -65.35 49.42
C MET A 504 -13.08 -66.14 50.70
N PRO A 505 -12.00 -65.76 51.41
CA PRO A 505 -11.66 -66.35 52.72
C PRO A 505 -12.48 -65.69 53.86
N PRO A 506 -12.74 -66.39 54.99
CA PRO A 506 -13.40 -65.81 56.15
C PRO A 506 -12.48 -64.78 56.84
N LEU A 507 -13.07 -63.65 57.25
CA LEU A 507 -12.41 -62.50 57.89
C LEU A 507 -11.65 -62.89 59.17
N LEU A 508 -10.31 -62.85 59.11
CA LEU A 508 -9.42 -62.72 60.27
C LEU A 508 -8.26 -61.77 59.90
N GLU A 509 -8.04 -60.78 60.75
CA GLU A 509 -6.89 -59.88 60.71
C GLU A 509 -5.61 -60.67 60.98
N GLU A 510 -4.82 -60.98 59.96
CA GLU A 510 -3.39 -61.27 60.11
C GLU A 510 -2.61 -60.75 58.88
N GLU A 511 -1.57 -59.96 59.15
CA GLU A 511 -0.59 -59.55 58.15
C GLU A 511 0.22 -60.78 57.70
N GLU A 512 0.05 -61.22 56.45
CA GLU A 512 1.00 -62.16 55.85
C GLU A 512 1.54 -61.71 54.49
N LYS A 513 2.88 -61.67 54.46
CA LYS A 513 3.77 -61.47 53.32
C LYS A 513 3.59 -62.60 52.30
N LYS A 514 3.17 -62.28 51.07
CA LYS A 514 3.33 -63.21 49.94
C LYS A 514 4.69 -63.05 49.27
N ALA A 515 5.42 -64.16 49.23
CA ALA A 515 6.69 -64.34 48.52
C ALA A 515 6.55 -64.12 47.01
N LYS A 516 7.51 -63.40 46.44
CA LYS A 516 7.65 -63.17 44.99
C LYS A 516 8.31 -64.40 44.32
N PRO A 517 8.01 -64.68 43.04
CA PRO A 517 8.67 -65.76 42.30
C PRO A 517 10.17 -65.51 42.18
N GLN A 518 10.98 -66.56 42.27
CA GLN A 518 12.44 -66.51 42.08
C GLN A 518 12.78 -65.97 40.68
N LYS A 519 13.18 -64.70 40.63
CA LYS A 519 13.80 -64.10 39.45
C LYS A 519 15.17 -64.73 39.25
N LYS A 520 15.43 -65.25 38.05
CA LYS A 520 16.79 -65.52 37.56
C LYS A 520 17.58 -64.20 37.67
N SER A 521 18.64 -64.17 38.48
CA SER A 521 19.57 -63.05 38.51
C SER A 521 20.37 -63.07 37.20
N LYS A 522 20.10 -62.12 36.31
CA LYS A 522 21.01 -61.80 35.22
C LYS A 522 22.20 -61.10 35.86
N ILE A 523 23.38 -61.74 35.85
CA ILE A 523 24.64 -61.04 36.06
C ILE A 523 24.89 -60.31 34.72
N SER A 524 24.64 -59.00 34.68
CA SER A 524 25.16 -58.16 33.62
C SER A 524 26.43 -57.51 34.16
N GLU A 525 27.58 -58.01 33.71
CA GLU A 525 28.80 -57.21 33.74
C GLU A 525 28.76 -56.30 32.52
N ASP A 526 28.96 -55.01 32.75
CA ASP A 526 29.14 -54.05 31.67
C ASP A 526 30.46 -54.39 30.97
N ILE A 527 30.35 -55.02 29.80
CA ILE A 527 31.52 -55.22 28.94
C ILE A 527 31.84 -53.85 28.34
N THR A 528 33.06 -53.38 28.59
CA THR A 528 33.57 -52.15 28.00
C THR A 528 33.65 -52.35 26.49
N VAL A 529 32.76 -51.70 25.76
CA VAL A 529 32.80 -51.67 24.29
C VAL A 529 33.68 -50.50 23.89
N GLU A 530 34.87 -50.80 23.38
CA GLU A 530 35.70 -49.81 22.72
C GLU A 530 35.23 -49.69 21.26
N LEU A 531 34.27 -48.80 21.03
CA LEU A 531 33.75 -48.48 19.71
C LEU A 531 34.66 -47.44 19.06
N VAL A 532 35.53 -47.87 18.15
CA VAL A 532 36.33 -46.96 17.32
C VAL A 532 35.54 -46.63 16.05
N ILE A 533 34.87 -45.47 16.04
CA ILE A 533 34.18 -44.94 14.86
C ILE A 533 35.22 -44.19 14.01
N ASN A 534 35.54 -44.72 12.82
CA ASN A 534 36.50 -44.13 11.86
C ASN A 534 35.85 -43.11 10.91
N ASP A 535 34.84 -42.36 11.37
CA ASP A 535 34.17 -41.33 10.58
C ASP A 535 34.50 -39.93 11.13
N VAL A 536 34.01 -38.86 10.48
CA VAL A 536 34.29 -37.48 10.89
C VAL A 536 33.90 -37.28 12.36
N ILE A 537 34.88 -36.89 13.18
CA ILE A 537 34.72 -36.68 14.62
C ILE A 537 33.61 -35.66 14.86
N ASP A 538 32.54 -36.06 15.57
CA ASP A 538 31.53 -35.13 16.04
C ASP A 538 32.21 -34.06 16.91
N PRO A 539 31.96 -32.76 16.65
CA PRO A 539 32.62 -31.70 17.39
C PRO A 539 32.34 -31.86 18.88
N THR A 540 33.40 -31.73 19.68
CA THR A 540 33.33 -31.82 21.14
C THR A 540 32.36 -30.78 21.70
N ALA A 541 31.82 -31.01 22.90
CA ALA A 541 30.92 -30.05 23.55
C ALA A 541 31.56 -28.64 23.63
N ASP A 542 32.86 -28.58 23.88
CA ASP A 542 33.65 -27.34 23.92
C ASP A 542 33.74 -26.67 22.53
N GLU A 543 33.92 -27.44 21.45
CA GLU A 543 33.94 -26.91 20.08
C GLU A 543 32.55 -26.45 19.62
N LEU A 544 31.50 -27.15 20.03
CA LEU A 544 30.11 -26.77 19.79
C LEU A 544 29.76 -25.47 20.52
N ASP A 545 30.16 -25.32 21.77
CA ASP A 545 29.95 -24.11 22.54
C ASP A 545 30.81 -22.94 22.04
N ALA A 546 32.06 -23.20 21.61
CA ALA A 546 32.89 -22.22 20.92
C ALA A 546 32.26 -21.76 19.59
N SER A 547 31.68 -22.69 18.82
CA SER A 547 30.98 -22.42 17.57
C SER A 547 29.70 -21.60 17.79
N LYS A 548 28.87 -21.98 18.77
CA LYS A 548 27.68 -21.20 19.17
C LYS A 548 28.05 -19.80 19.61
N LYS A 549 29.09 -19.66 20.44
CA LYS A 549 29.59 -18.36 20.87
C LYS A 549 30.08 -17.53 19.70
N LYS A 550 30.78 -18.13 18.73
CA LYS A 550 31.23 -17.45 17.50
C LYS A 550 30.05 -17.03 16.61
N LEU A 551 29.03 -17.87 16.46
CA LEU A 551 27.81 -17.53 15.71
C LEU A 551 27.04 -16.39 16.39
N GLN A 552 26.98 -16.39 17.71
CA GLN A 552 26.37 -15.30 18.48
C GLN A 552 27.16 -14.00 18.32
N ASP A 553 28.50 -14.05 18.41
CA ASP A 553 29.38 -12.90 18.18
C ASP A 553 29.24 -12.33 16.76
N LEU A 554 29.06 -13.19 15.75
CA LEU A 554 28.78 -12.77 14.37
C LEU A 554 27.39 -12.12 14.25
N THR A 555 26.38 -12.72 14.88
CA THR A 555 25.01 -12.19 14.90
C THR A 555 24.97 -10.80 15.55
N ASP A 556 25.68 -10.62 16.65
CA ASP A 556 25.76 -9.34 17.35
C ASP A 556 26.49 -8.28 16.51
N ARG A 557 27.53 -8.66 15.76
CA ARG A 557 28.22 -7.75 14.81
C ARG A 557 27.33 -7.36 13.64
N ASP A 558 26.57 -8.30 13.09
CA ASP A 558 25.62 -8.02 12.00
C ASP A 558 24.49 -7.10 12.47
N LEU A 559 23.94 -7.33 13.66
CA LEU A 559 22.95 -6.44 14.29
C LEU A 559 23.53 -5.03 14.51
N ALA A 560 24.74 -4.92 15.05
CA ALA A 560 25.39 -3.62 15.26
C ALA A 560 25.64 -2.87 13.94
N LYS A 561 26.00 -3.60 12.88
CA LYS A 561 26.17 -3.05 11.53
C LYS A 561 24.83 -2.55 10.96
N GLN A 562 23.77 -3.34 11.06
CA GLN A 562 22.43 -2.96 10.62
C GLN A 562 21.90 -1.73 11.38
N GLU A 563 22.11 -1.67 12.71
CA GLU A 563 21.68 -0.53 13.53
C GLU A 563 22.43 0.75 13.15
N ARG A 564 23.74 0.63 12.86
CA ARG A 564 24.57 1.73 12.37
C ARG A 564 24.08 2.24 11.02
N GLU A 565 23.92 1.36 10.04
CA GLU A 565 23.44 1.69 8.69
C GLU A 565 22.04 2.32 8.73
N LYS A 566 21.14 1.78 9.56
CA LYS A 566 19.81 2.38 9.77
C LYS A 566 19.90 3.80 10.32
N THR A 567 20.81 4.05 11.27
CA THR A 567 21.01 5.39 11.86
C THR A 567 21.63 6.35 10.85
N LEU A 568 22.59 5.88 10.04
CA LEU A 568 23.20 6.64 8.95
C LEU A 568 22.15 7.09 7.93
N ASN A 569 21.36 6.14 7.41
CA ASN A 569 20.30 6.41 6.45
C ASN A 569 19.23 7.35 7.04
N SER A 570 18.93 7.22 8.32
CA SER A 570 17.98 8.11 9.00
C SER A 570 18.50 9.54 9.12
N LEU A 571 19.80 9.73 9.32
CA LEU A 571 20.44 11.03 9.35
C LEU A 571 20.49 11.66 7.95
N GLU A 572 20.90 10.89 6.95
CA GLU A 572 20.97 11.31 5.56
C GLU A 572 19.60 11.72 5.03
N ALA A 573 18.59 10.86 5.21
CA ALA A 573 17.22 11.17 4.83
C ALA A 573 16.70 12.43 5.53
N PHE A 574 16.98 12.61 6.83
CA PHE A 574 16.55 13.80 7.55
C PHE A 574 17.19 15.08 7.02
N ILE A 575 18.47 15.05 6.65
CA ILE A 575 19.19 16.21 6.09
C ILE A 575 18.54 16.62 4.76
N PHE A 576 18.43 15.71 3.80
CA PHE A 576 17.86 16.00 2.49
C PHE A 576 16.38 16.38 2.55
N GLU A 577 15.58 15.65 3.31
CA GLU A 577 14.16 15.93 3.46
C GLU A 577 13.91 17.31 4.10
N THR A 578 14.69 17.67 5.13
CA THR A 578 14.52 18.97 5.79
C THR A 578 15.01 20.11 4.91
N GLN A 579 16.07 19.90 4.12
CA GLN A 579 16.57 20.90 3.17
C GLN A 579 15.56 21.21 2.07
N ASP A 580 14.90 20.18 1.51
CA ASP A 580 13.80 20.35 0.55
C ASP A 580 12.61 21.07 1.19
N LYS A 581 12.20 20.66 2.39
CA LYS A 581 11.08 21.28 3.11
C LYS A 581 11.28 22.77 3.38
N LEU A 582 12.49 23.23 3.69
CA LEU A 582 12.77 24.66 3.89
C LEU A 582 12.46 25.53 2.65
N HIS A 583 12.40 24.92 1.46
CA HIS A 583 12.13 25.62 0.20
C HIS A 583 10.64 25.59 -0.18
N GLN A 584 9.81 24.81 0.52
CA GLN A 584 8.38 24.71 0.27
C GLN A 584 7.63 25.90 0.90
N GLU A 585 6.60 26.41 0.21
CA GLU A 585 5.85 27.61 0.64
C GLU A 585 5.28 27.51 2.06
N GLU A 586 4.83 26.33 2.48
CA GLU A 586 4.23 26.13 3.80
C GLU A 586 5.24 26.30 4.96
N TYR A 587 6.51 25.99 4.72
CA TYR A 587 7.60 26.17 5.69
C TYR A 587 8.12 27.61 5.66
N GLN A 588 8.21 28.24 4.48
CA GLN A 588 8.61 29.65 4.34
C GLN A 588 7.67 30.59 5.09
N GLN A 589 6.40 30.23 5.26
CA GLN A 589 5.43 31.07 5.94
C GLN A 589 5.45 30.97 7.47
N VAL A 590 6.23 30.06 8.07
CA VAL A 590 6.29 29.86 9.53
C VAL A 590 7.70 30.01 10.13
N VAL A 591 8.72 30.17 9.28
CA VAL A 591 10.12 30.34 9.66
C VAL A 591 10.57 31.74 9.25
N THR A 592 11.26 32.43 10.15
CA THR A 592 11.90 33.72 9.82
C THR A 592 13.13 33.53 8.93
N GLU A 593 13.52 34.54 8.17
CA GLU A 593 14.70 34.42 7.28
C GLU A 593 15.98 34.07 8.06
N GLU A 594 16.14 34.64 9.27
CA GLU A 594 17.25 34.36 10.19
C GLU A 594 17.24 32.91 10.70
N GLU A 595 16.08 32.39 11.14
CA GLU A 595 15.94 30.99 11.55
C GLU A 595 16.20 30.03 10.37
N ARG A 596 15.77 30.39 9.16
CA ARG A 596 15.96 29.60 7.94
C ARG A 596 17.43 29.49 7.57
N GLU A 597 18.16 30.59 7.60
CA GLU A 597 19.61 30.60 7.36
C GLU A 597 20.35 29.78 8.42
N GLN A 598 19.94 29.87 9.69
CA GLN A 598 20.54 29.09 10.78
C GLN A 598 20.32 27.58 10.59
N ILE A 599 19.11 27.15 10.24
CA ILE A 599 18.78 25.75 9.99
C ILE A 599 19.51 25.24 8.74
N SER A 600 19.51 26.02 7.65
CA SER A 600 20.19 25.68 6.40
C SER A 600 21.71 25.54 6.59
N ALA A 601 22.34 26.44 7.35
CA ALA A 601 23.76 26.37 7.66
C ALA A 601 24.10 25.10 8.47
N ARG A 602 23.28 24.74 9.46
CA ARG A 602 23.47 23.52 10.27
C ARG A 602 23.23 22.23 9.49
N LEU A 603 22.29 22.23 8.54
CA LEU A 603 22.06 21.10 7.64
C LEU A 603 23.22 20.93 6.66
N SER A 604 23.75 22.03 6.12
CA SER A 604 24.93 22.01 5.24
C SER A 604 26.18 21.53 5.98
N GLU A 605 26.43 22.02 7.20
CA GLU A 605 27.53 21.52 8.06
C GLU A 605 27.40 20.02 8.36
N ALA A 606 26.18 19.52 8.55
CA ALA A 606 25.94 18.10 8.78
C ALA A 606 26.10 17.26 7.50
N SER A 607 25.78 17.83 6.33
CA SER A 607 25.98 17.22 5.01
C SER A 607 27.47 17.12 4.67
N ASP A 608 28.22 18.20 4.83
CA ASP A 608 29.66 18.24 4.57
C ASP A 608 30.40 17.24 5.47
N TRP A 609 30.00 17.15 6.74
CA TRP A 609 30.53 16.14 7.66
C TRP A 609 30.16 14.71 7.26
N MET A 610 28.98 14.49 6.66
CA MET A 610 28.57 13.17 6.17
C MET A 610 29.46 12.68 5.02
N ASP A 611 29.86 13.60 4.13
CA ASP A 611 30.72 13.31 2.97
C ASP A 611 32.17 13.03 3.39
N GLU A 612 32.68 13.68 4.44
CA GLU A 612 34.05 13.48 4.93
C GLU A 612 34.17 12.32 5.94
N ASP A 613 33.37 12.34 7.01
CA ASP A 613 33.52 11.46 8.18
C ASP A 613 32.31 10.55 8.44
N GLY A 614 31.16 10.84 7.83
CA GLY A 614 29.88 10.16 8.12
C GLY A 614 29.92 8.66 7.88
N TYR A 615 30.55 8.23 6.78
CA TYR A 615 30.69 6.82 6.43
C TYR A 615 31.64 6.03 7.34
N ALA A 616 32.50 6.70 8.11
CA ALA A 616 33.39 6.11 9.11
C ALA A 616 32.88 6.29 10.55
N ALA A 617 31.85 7.12 10.76
CA ALA A 617 31.35 7.48 12.08
C ALA A 617 30.69 6.30 12.83
N SER A 618 30.78 6.35 14.17
CA SER A 618 30.12 5.39 15.05
C SER A 618 28.61 5.66 15.18
N THR A 619 27.83 4.63 15.52
CA THR A 619 26.38 4.75 15.76
C THR A 619 26.03 5.84 16.78
N ARG A 620 26.89 6.04 17.79
CA ARG A 620 26.71 7.08 18.81
C ARG A 620 26.82 8.48 18.21
N GLN A 621 27.84 8.73 17.39
CA GLN A 621 28.05 10.04 16.73
C GLN A 621 26.91 10.37 15.77
N LEU A 622 26.44 9.38 15.00
CA LEU A 622 25.30 9.54 14.09
C LEU A 622 24.01 9.90 14.85
N ARG A 623 23.73 9.21 15.97
CA ARG A 623 22.57 9.50 16.83
C ARG A 623 22.62 10.89 17.44
N GLU A 624 23.78 11.30 17.93
CA GLU A 624 23.97 12.59 18.57
C GLU A 624 23.70 13.74 17.59
N ARG A 625 24.27 13.67 16.37
CA ARG A 625 23.99 14.67 15.32
C ARG A 625 22.53 14.68 14.89
N LEU A 626 21.91 13.50 14.70
CA LEU A 626 20.49 13.41 14.38
C LEU A 626 19.61 14.05 15.47
N ALA A 627 19.93 13.84 16.75
CA ALA A 627 19.20 14.43 17.85
C ALA A 627 19.35 15.96 17.90
N GLN A 628 20.55 16.49 17.62
CA GLN A 628 20.79 17.93 17.54
C GLN A 628 19.97 18.58 16.41
N LEU A 629 20.00 18.00 15.21
CA LEU A 629 19.23 18.51 14.06
C LEU A 629 17.71 18.44 14.30
N ARG A 630 17.22 17.33 14.87
CA ARG A 630 15.81 17.20 15.26
C ARG A 630 15.40 18.22 16.31
N GLY A 631 16.27 18.49 17.28
CA GLY A 631 16.04 19.51 18.31
C GLY A 631 15.91 20.91 17.70
N LEU A 632 16.81 21.26 16.78
CA LEU A 632 16.81 22.54 16.07
C LEU A 632 15.54 22.74 15.24
N CYS A 633 15.08 21.71 14.54
CA CYS A 633 13.94 21.80 13.61
C CYS A 633 12.58 21.57 14.27
N ARG A 634 12.53 21.19 15.55
CA ARG A 634 11.30 20.77 16.24
C ARG A 634 10.22 21.84 16.21
N ASP A 635 10.59 23.07 16.54
CA ASP A 635 9.63 24.17 16.70
C ASP A 635 9.10 24.62 15.33
N MET A 636 9.93 24.55 14.27
CA MET A 636 9.48 24.74 12.89
C MET A 636 8.44 23.68 12.49
N PHE A 637 8.75 22.39 12.67
CA PHE A 637 7.83 21.31 12.30
C PHE A 637 6.50 21.40 13.07
N PHE A 638 6.56 21.79 14.34
CA PHE A 638 5.38 22.01 15.16
C PHE A 638 4.48 23.13 14.59
N ARG A 639 5.04 24.28 14.21
CA ARG A 639 4.28 25.39 13.62
C ARG A 639 3.64 25.01 12.27
N VAL A 640 4.32 24.20 11.45
CA VAL A 640 3.74 23.70 10.19
C VAL A 640 2.59 22.74 10.44
N ASP A 641 2.77 21.79 11.36
CA ASP A 641 1.73 20.81 11.70
C ASP A 641 0.50 21.48 12.33
N GLU A 642 0.70 22.44 13.24
CA GLU A 642 -0.37 23.27 13.80
C GLU A 642 -1.17 23.93 12.66
N ARG A 643 -0.49 24.57 11.70
CA ARG A 643 -1.13 25.25 10.58
C ARG A 643 -1.84 24.30 9.61
N ARG A 644 -1.30 23.11 9.35
CA ARG A 644 -1.96 22.07 8.53
C ARG A 644 -3.24 21.56 9.18
N ASN A 645 -3.28 21.55 10.51
CA ASN A 645 -4.43 21.07 11.28
C ASN A 645 -5.49 22.16 11.57
N VAL A 646 -5.26 23.41 11.15
CA VAL A 646 -6.28 24.49 11.24
C VAL A 646 -7.12 24.55 9.95
N PHE A 647 -8.43 24.35 10.08
CA PHE A 647 -9.40 24.55 9.00
C PHE A 647 -10.07 25.93 9.13
N GLY A 648 -9.97 26.76 8.08
CA GLY A 648 -10.71 28.02 7.97
C GLY A 648 -9.85 29.29 8.03
N SER A 649 -10.52 30.45 7.94
CA SER A 649 -9.88 31.76 8.06
C SER A 649 -9.49 32.02 9.52
N LEU A 650 -8.23 32.41 9.79
CA LEU A 650 -7.81 32.95 11.10
C LEU A 650 -8.56 34.24 11.47
N ASN A 651 -9.16 34.91 10.49
CA ASN A 651 -10.01 36.07 10.68
C ASN A 651 -11.47 35.61 10.66
N LEU A 652 -11.98 35.27 11.85
CA LEU A 652 -13.35 34.75 12.03
C LEU A 652 -14.41 35.86 11.94
N THR A 653 -14.11 37.07 12.44
CA THR A 653 -15.06 38.19 12.46
C THR A 653 -14.35 39.53 12.35
N THR A 654 -14.76 40.39 11.40
CA THR A 654 -14.33 41.80 11.31
C THR A 654 -15.51 42.71 11.63
N VAL A 655 -15.39 43.54 12.68
CA VAL A 655 -16.44 44.49 13.07
C VAL A 655 -16.02 45.91 12.72
N ARG A 656 -16.89 46.63 12.00
CA ARG A 656 -16.73 48.07 11.69
C ARG A 656 -17.75 48.88 12.49
N LEU A 657 -17.25 49.86 13.24
CA LEU A 657 -18.10 50.74 14.06
C LEU A 657 -18.35 52.06 13.34
N SER A 658 -19.62 52.47 13.27
CA SER A 658 -20.04 53.77 12.73
C SER A 658 -20.61 54.66 13.84
N GLY A 659 -20.43 55.98 13.76
CA GLY A 659 -20.99 56.93 14.74
C GLY A 659 -20.11 57.21 15.96
N VAL A 660 -18.88 56.68 16.00
CA VAL A 660 -17.88 57.00 17.02
C VAL A 660 -17.63 58.51 17.09
N GLY A 661 -17.35 59.15 15.94
CA GLY A 661 -17.07 60.60 15.90
C GLY A 661 -18.23 61.47 16.42
N SER A 662 -19.47 61.09 16.11
CA SER A 662 -20.66 61.78 16.65
C SER A 662 -20.85 61.57 18.15
N SER A 663 -20.41 60.45 18.72
CA SER A 663 -20.48 60.20 20.17
C SER A 663 -19.51 61.10 20.93
N PHE A 664 -18.28 61.26 20.42
CA PHE A 664 -17.27 62.14 21.01
C PHE A 664 -17.65 63.63 20.90
N GLN A 665 -18.35 64.04 19.85
CA GLN A 665 -18.84 65.43 19.72
C GLN A 665 -19.98 65.75 20.70
N LYS A 666 -20.88 64.79 20.95
CA LYS A 666 -22.03 64.95 21.88
C LYS A 666 -21.63 65.04 23.35
N HIS A 667 -20.49 64.46 23.71
CA HIS A 667 -19.94 64.47 25.07
C HIS A 667 -18.57 65.17 25.11
N SER A 668 -18.47 66.33 24.46
CA SER A 668 -17.22 67.13 24.40
C SER A 668 -16.82 67.73 25.75
N ASP A 669 -17.77 67.84 26.68
CA ASP A 669 -17.56 68.39 28.03
C ASP A 669 -17.13 67.31 29.05
N ALA A 670 -16.94 66.06 28.64
CA ALA A 670 -16.59 64.92 29.48
C ALA A 670 -15.26 64.27 29.06
N GLU A 671 -14.49 63.72 30.00
CA GLU A 671 -13.20 63.08 29.69
C GLU A 671 -13.44 61.70 29.08
N SER A 672 -13.02 61.47 27.83
CA SER A 672 -13.20 60.16 27.19
C SER A 672 -12.22 59.12 27.72
N LYS A 673 -12.74 57.94 28.12
CA LYS A 673 -11.95 56.74 28.43
C LYS A 673 -11.86 55.77 27.25
N GLY A 674 -12.38 56.14 26.09
CA GLY A 674 -12.34 55.35 24.85
C GLY A 674 -13.61 54.54 24.57
N ILE A 675 -13.48 53.59 23.65
CA ILE A 675 -14.57 52.70 23.21
C ILE A 675 -14.39 51.35 23.88
N LYS A 676 -15.40 50.87 24.60
CA LYS A 676 -15.42 49.58 25.27
C LYS A 676 -16.32 48.62 24.50
N ALA A 677 -15.73 47.52 24.04
CA ALA A 677 -16.44 46.43 23.39
C ALA A 677 -16.66 45.28 24.39
N HIS A 678 -17.90 44.81 24.49
CA HIS A 678 -18.31 43.68 25.32
C HIS A 678 -18.52 42.47 24.42
N PHE A 679 -17.86 41.38 24.73
CA PHE A 679 -17.96 40.12 23.99
C PHE A 679 -18.61 39.07 24.86
N ASN A 680 -19.44 38.23 24.25
CA ASN A 680 -19.97 37.01 24.86
C ASN A 680 -19.42 35.80 24.10
N MET A 681 -19.04 34.75 24.81
CA MET A 681 -18.58 33.51 24.20
C MET A 681 -19.74 32.52 24.20
N ASP A 682 -20.11 32.03 23.02
CA ASP A 682 -21.16 31.01 22.92
C ASP A 682 -20.65 29.61 23.29
N GLU A 683 -21.56 28.62 23.31
CA GLU A 683 -21.25 27.22 23.61
C GLU A 683 -20.28 26.58 22.61
N SER A 684 -20.06 27.20 21.44
CA SER A 684 -19.09 26.76 20.43
C SER A 684 -17.69 27.34 20.63
N GLY A 685 -17.51 28.23 21.61
CA GLY A 685 -16.23 28.89 21.90
C GLY A 685 -15.95 30.10 21.00
N VAL A 686 -16.93 30.57 20.22
CA VAL A 686 -16.77 31.75 19.36
C VAL A 686 -17.18 33.01 20.12
N LEU A 687 -16.30 34.02 20.08
CA LEU A 687 -16.56 35.33 20.69
C LEU A 687 -17.46 36.17 19.78
N LEU A 688 -18.68 36.42 20.23
CA LEU A 688 -19.66 37.31 19.61
C LEU A 688 -19.60 38.68 20.28
N LEU A 689 -19.50 39.74 19.47
CA LEU A 689 -19.59 41.10 19.99
C LEU A 689 -21.04 41.38 20.40
N ASP A 690 -21.28 41.54 21.69
CA ASP A 690 -22.61 41.78 22.26
C ASP A 690 -23.00 43.25 22.18
N ARG A 691 -22.11 44.14 22.64
CA ARG A 691 -22.33 45.58 22.59
C ARG A 691 -21.04 46.38 22.60
N VAL A 692 -21.10 47.60 22.07
CA VAL A 692 -19.98 48.55 22.11
C VAL A 692 -20.48 49.88 22.65
N GLU A 693 -19.80 50.42 23.65
CA GLU A 693 -20.14 51.68 24.29
C GLU A 693 -18.96 52.64 24.27
N SER A 694 -19.24 53.93 24.12
CA SER A 694 -18.25 55.00 24.33
C SER A 694 -18.32 55.45 25.77
N VAL A 695 -17.20 55.35 26.50
CA VAL A 695 -17.15 55.65 27.93
C VAL A 695 -16.58 57.06 28.12
N PHE A 696 -17.33 57.88 28.85
CA PHE A 696 -16.93 59.22 29.23
C PHE A 696 -17.06 59.37 30.75
N GLU A 697 -16.09 60.01 31.38
CA GLU A 697 -16.06 60.29 32.81
C GLU A 697 -16.35 61.78 33.03
N THR A 698 -17.32 62.08 33.87
CA THR A 698 -17.67 63.44 34.28
C THR A 698 -17.45 63.59 35.76
N VAL A 699 -16.80 64.67 36.19
CA VAL A 699 -16.63 64.99 37.60
C VAL A 699 -18.00 65.37 38.18
N VAL A 700 -18.59 64.48 38.98
CA VAL A 700 -19.78 64.79 39.77
C VAL A 700 -19.30 65.40 41.09
N GLU A 701 -19.62 66.66 41.34
CA GLU A 701 -19.53 67.23 42.68
C GLU A 701 -20.61 66.57 43.55
N GLU A 702 -20.24 65.59 44.37
CA GLU A 702 -21.07 65.14 45.47
C GLU A 702 -21.10 66.24 46.55
N LYS A 703 -22.27 66.85 46.73
CA LYS A 703 -22.61 67.52 48.00
C LYS A 703 -22.48 66.50 49.12
N GLU A 704 -21.67 66.82 50.12
CA GLU A 704 -21.63 66.11 51.39
C GLU A 704 -23.06 65.94 51.95
N GLU A 705 -23.46 64.72 52.26
CA GLU A 705 -24.14 64.40 53.53
C GLU A 705 -24.28 62.87 53.77
N GLU A 706 -23.74 62.49 54.94
CA GLU A 706 -24.11 61.39 55.85
C GLU A 706 -23.79 59.90 55.57
N SER A 707 -22.82 59.43 56.37
CA SER A 707 -22.60 58.11 56.99
C SER A 707 -23.51 56.93 56.62
N THR A 708 -22.86 55.85 56.21
CA THR A 708 -23.38 54.52 55.82
C THR A 708 -24.14 53.74 56.90
N LEU A 709 -24.24 54.25 58.14
CA LEU A 709 -24.94 53.57 59.25
C LEU A 709 -26.43 53.93 59.36
N THR A 710 -26.88 55.03 58.77
CA THR A 710 -28.29 55.47 58.82
C THR A 710 -29.17 54.78 57.76
N LYS A 711 -28.58 54.21 56.70
CA LYS A 711 -29.32 53.46 55.66
C LYS A 711 -29.71 52.04 56.05
N LEU A 712 -28.95 51.41 56.96
CA LEU A 712 -29.28 50.07 57.49
C LEU A 712 -30.56 50.08 58.35
N GLY A 713 -30.94 51.23 58.92
CA GLY A 713 -32.15 51.38 59.74
C GLY A 713 -33.46 51.49 58.96
N ASN A 714 -33.43 51.89 57.69
CA ASN A 714 -34.66 52.10 56.90
C ASN A 714 -35.07 50.88 56.05
N THR A 715 -34.19 49.89 55.89
CA THR A 715 -34.47 48.61 55.20
C THR A 715 -35.42 47.68 55.96
N ILE A 716 -35.81 48.00 57.19
CA ILE A 716 -36.77 47.21 57.98
C ILE A 716 -38.24 47.62 57.72
N SER A 717 -38.50 48.76 57.07
CA SER A 717 -39.87 49.26 56.85
C SER A 717 -40.49 48.91 55.49
N THR A 718 -39.73 48.38 54.53
CA THR A 718 -40.26 47.96 53.21
C THR A 718 -40.52 46.46 53.09
N LEU A 719 -40.32 45.70 54.18
CA LEU A 719 -40.79 44.32 54.34
C LEU A 719 -42.32 44.20 54.59
N PHE A 720 -43.05 45.32 54.64
CA PHE A 720 -44.51 45.34 54.80
C PHE A 720 -45.17 46.35 53.85
N GLY A 721 -45.60 45.90 52.66
CA GLY A 721 -46.47 46.68 51.78
C GLY A 721 -46.48 46.19 50.33
N GLY A 722 -47.36 45.23 50.01
CA GLY A 722 -47.49 44.66 48.65
C GLY A 722 -48.49 45.37 47.74
N GLY A 723 -48.45 45.05 46.43
CA GLY A 723 -49.60 45.15 45.52
C GLY A 723 -49.37 45.59 44.06
N SER A 724 -49.67 44.67 43.13
CA SER A 724 -50.32 44.83 41.79
C SER A 724 -49.61 45.42 40.55
N SER A 725 -49.25 44.50 39.63
CA SER A 725 -49.77 44.24 38.25
C SER A 725 -49.67 45.27 37.07
N GLU A 726 -48.98 44.81 36.00
CA GLU A 726 -49.42 44.72 34.57
C GLU A 726 -49.52 45.98 33.65
N PRO A 727 -49.62 45.86 32.28
CA PRO A 727 -48.59 45.37 31.32
C PRO A 727 -48.56 46.08 29.91
N ALA A 728 -47.67 45.61 29.02
CA ALA A 728 -47.76 45.59 27.53
C ALA A 728 -47.58 46.92 26.72
N PRO A 729 -47.51 46.93 25.35
CA PRO A 729 -47.33 45.84 24.36
C PRO A 729 -46.36 46.11 23.17
N ASN A 730 -46.09 45.03 22.42
CA ASN A 730 -45.78 44.84 20.98
C ASN A 730 -45.81 46.04 20.00
N ALA A 731 -44.93 46.03 18.96
CA ALA A 731 -45.28 45.54 17.60
C ALA A 731 -44.26 45.86 16.49
N THR A 732 -44.17 44.89 15.55
CA THR A 732 -43.98 44.98 14.08
C THR A 732 -42.61 45.24 13.43
N GLU A 733 -42.08 44.14 12.85
CA GLU A 733 -41.58 43.93 11.46
C GLU A 733 -42.04 44.93 10.34
N PRO A 734 -41.56 44.81 9.08
CA PRO A 734 -40.21 44.52 8.54
C PRO A 734 -39.88 45.44 7.31
N ALA A 735 -38.79 45.12 6.59
CA ALA A 735 -38.62 45.20 5.12
C ALA A 735 -37.44 46.02 4.54
N GLN A 736 -36.67 45.29 3.73
CA GLN A 736 -36.09 45.62 2.41
C GLN A 736 -34.76 46.35 2.24
N GLN A 737 -33.87 45.60 1.56
CA GLN A 737 -33.02 45.96 0.43
C GLN A 737 -31.81 46.88 0.68
N THR A 738 -30.61 46.30 0.66
CA THR A 738 -29.77 46.20 -0.55
C THR A 738 -28.63 45.21 -0.34
#